data_AF-A0A1G8ZW32-F1
#
_entry.id   AF-A0A1G8ZW32-F1
#
_cell.length_a   1.000
_cell.length_b   1.000
_cell.length_c   1.000
_cell.angle_alpha   90.00
_cell.angle_beta   90.00
_cell.angle_gamma   90.00
#
_symmetry.space_group_name_H-M   'P 1'
#
loop_
_entity.id
_entity.type
_entity.pdbx_description
1 polymer ?
#
loop_
_entity_poly.entity_id
_entity_poly.type
_entity_poly.pdbx_seq_one_letter_code
_entity_poly.pdbx_strand_id
1 'polypeptide(L)'
;MIKNKKALSGLLALMLAGCGSDSSTTATPGPGPDPTPDNPAWQYVESGKMALDTSGLTGHVNVTFDYMNEQVWKWIRGITMDSSKFCMTLPDNVTHPCNTDVNGDGFVNALDANLAGVINQQTDISRVAAEDIHRVLSTNPDGLGAGTARPDIFKEGSYSVFDLLRYMVATRDDMKFVGEIITPENSDYNTHEFTLAYDRNGNGSFSDEGEESSNWHFRFTQSMGKAGLYRDHSGEIPFNRMDMFLVKEEQRIRFIDASSSFKARLKHLWKSEAERLASNNGKVIVDRIGWSDDPENPIATNIEVKAHNLRSDVYQEGVITNMDVFLTLADMGHDFRLTWWPTLETGAIVNSFALSRAPELGKTIGLRSFVTTTSVLNEFGKDIFFSDRMPGVCNFDAVTGRSDTINTPVPMTDCVRDFWSAFGIGGWFGNINNDLWMMPYGAENVVLSKQDLNNAGFHSLGTKIDSVSKNEIIQWDYNWRHNALVDKGVKADYIDSDIVTLRTLTPATEENQNGKAPLLNENHFGWKVADCTVCHNEEAAPLGHGGYSWPVNAADGFDEIQPYYCSTCHGNNGAPEAHGREARCFWCHSEDKLPKNHGPASTRKLLKHEDNWINTVTTRRKAGDDNNMYGFSDNHSEVLEGDEKGYGDRWVSSNNDYDFTKKFPDPFSCGTCHQDKQ
;
A
#
# COMPACT_ATOMS: atom_id res chain seq x y z
N MET A 1 -85.11 -4.22 -4.65
CA MET A 1 -84.44 -5.14 -5.59
C MET A 1 -82.95 -5.08 -5.29
N ILE A 2 -82.41 -5.87 -4.35
CA ILE A 2 -82.00 -7.27 -4.48
C ILE A 2 -81.21 -7.53 -5.77
N LYS A 3 -79.87 -7.57 -5.65
CA LYS A 3 -79.04 -8.72 -6.06
C LYS A 3 -77.59 -8.61 -5.55
N ASN A 4 -77.25 -9.59 -4.72
CA ASN A 4 -75.96 -10.19 -4.37
C ASN A 4 -74.74 -9.88 -5.27
N LYS A 5 -73.56 -9.72 -4.65
CA LYS A 5 -72.62 -10.85 -4.42
C LYS A 5 -71.52 -10.48 -3.41
N LYS A 6 -71.34 -11.40 -2.46
CA LYS A 6 -70.24 -11.48 -1.48
C LYS A 6 -69.02 -12.19 -2.09
N ALA A 7 -67.89 -12.01 -1.40
CA ALA A 7 -66.79 -12.96 -1.20
C ALA A 7 -65.67 -13.03 -2.26
N LEU A 8 -64.52 -12.45 -1.91
CA LEU A 8 -63.21 -13.00 -2.25
C LEU A 8 -62.22 -12.69 -1.11
N SER A 9 -62.24 -13.51 -0.06
CA SER A 9 -61.20 -13.57 0.97
C SER A 9 -61.16 -15.02 1.46
N GLY A 10 -60.07 -15.71 1.16
CA GLY A 10 -59.83 -17.09 1.60
C GLY A 10 -59.52 -18.05 0.46
N LEU A 11 -58.28 -18.02 -0.03
CA LEU A 11 -57.65 -19.13 -0.76
C LEU A 11 -56.14 -18.85 -0.91
N LEU A 12 -55.40 -18.94 0.20
CA LEU A 12 -53.94 -19.11 0.18
C LEU A 12 -53.44 -19.85 1.43
N ALA A 13 -54.02 -21.02 1.67
CA ALA A 13 -53.49 -22.02 2.59
C ALA A 13 -54.05 -23.37 2.14
N LEU A 14 -53.19 -24.38 2.02
CA LEU A 14 -53.44 -25.75 1.49
C LEU A 14 -53.23 -25.93 -0.02
N MET A 15 -51.98 -25.89 -0.48
CA MET A 15 -51.45 -26.87 -1.44
C MET A 15 -49.94 -26.88 -1.34
N LEU A 16 -49.37 -27.79 -0.54
CA LEU A 16 -48.01 -28.33 -0.68
C LEU A 16 -47.87 -29.54 0.25
N ALA A 17 -48.58 -30.61 -0.09
CA ALA A 17 -48.29 -31.97 0.35
C ALA A 17 -48.87 -32.91 -0.70
N GLY A 18 -48.00 -33.50 -1.53
CA GLY A 18 -48.38 -34.42 -2.58
C GLY A 18 -47.15 -34.95 -3.30
N CYS A 19 -46.65 -36.10 -2.82
CA CYS A 19 -45.59 -36.89 -3.43
C CYS A 19 -45.92 -37.22 -4.90
N GLY A 20 -44.97 -36.96 -5.80
CA GLY A 20 -44.94 -37.50 -7.16
C GLY A 20 -43.55 -38.05 -7.43
N SER A 21 -43.44 -39.37 -7.57
CA SER A 21 -42.22 -40.07 -7.96
C SER A 21 -42.11 -40.09 -9.49
N ASP A 22 -41.28 -39.21 -10.05
CA ASP A 22 -40.87 -39.29 -11.45
C ASP A 22 -39.39 -39.67 -11.52
N SER A 23 -39.14 -40.92 -11.89
CA SER A 23 -37.84 -41.46 -12.26
C SER A 23 -37.46 -40.93 -13.64
N SER A 24 -36.93 -39.70 -13.69
CA SER A 24 -36.19 -39.23 -14.86
C SER A 24 -34.77 -39.78 -14.79
N THR A 25 -34.40 -40.64 -15.75
CA THR A 25 -33.00 -40.98 -16.06
C THR A 25 -32.31 -39.74 -16.60
N THR A 26 -31.93 -38.82 -15.72
CA THR A 26 -31.00 -37.75 -16.01
C THR A 26 -29.64 -38.42 -16.14
N ALA A 27 -29.06 -38.36 -17.34
CA ALA A 27 -27.67 -38.75 -17.55
C ALA A 27 -26.83 -38.02 -16.49
N THR A 28 -26.08 -38.79 -15.69
CA THR A 28 -25.12 -38.25 -14.74
C THR A 28 -24.26 -37.24 -15.50
N PRO A 29 -24.16 -35.98 -15.05
CA PRO A 29 -23.18 -35.06 -15.60
C PRO A 29 -21.86 -35.82 -15.64
N GLY A 30 -21.22 -35.87 -16.82
CA GLY A 30 -19.90 -36.47 -16.92
C GLY A 30 -19.01 -35.86 -15.84
N PRO A 31 -18.04 -36.62 -15.29
CA PRO A 31 -17.12 -36.07 -14.31
C PRO A 31 -16.61 -34.75 -14.86
N GLY A 32 -16.86 -33.67 -14.11
CA GLY A 32 -16.30 -32.37 -14.46
C GLY A 32 -14.80 -32.51 -14.63
N PRO A 33 -14.15 -31.63 -15.41
CA PRO A 33 -12.69 -31.62 -15.48
C PRO A 33 -12.12 -31.69 -14.06
N ASP A 34 -11.18 -32.61 -13.85
CA ASP A 34 -10.52 -32.76 -12.55
C ASP A 34 -10.07 -31.37 -12.09
N PRO A 35 -10.34 -30.98 -10.82
CA PRO A 35 -9.94 -29.67 -10.33
C PRO A 35 -8.45 -29.53 -10.57
N THR A 36 -8.07 -28.45 -11.26
CA THR A 36 -6.66 -28.13 -11.50
C THR A 36 -5.94 -28.17 -10.16
N PRO A 37 -4.81 -28.89 -10.03
CA PRO A 37 -4.08 -28.96 -8.78
C PRO A 37 -3.85 -27.56 -8.22
N ASP A 38 -4.17 -27.38 -6.95
CA ASP A 38 -4.04 -26.09 -6.29
C ASP A 38 -2.59 -25.62 -6.34
N ASN A 39 -2.37 -24.35 -6.70
CA ASN A 39 -1.05 -23.76 -6.67
C ASN A 39 -0.48 -23.88 -5.24
N PRO A 40 0.63 -24.61 -5.04
CA PRO A 40 1.15 -24.91 -3.71
C PRO A 40 1.56 -23.65 -2.93
N ALA A 41 1.88 -22.55 -3.62
CA ALA A 41 2.26 -21.29 -2.97
C ALA A 41 1.15 -20.67 -2.10
N TRP A 42 -0.12 -21.06 -2.29
CA TRP A 42 -1.22 -20.63 -1.41
C TRP A 42 -1.04 -21.06 0.05
N GLN A 43 -0.18 -22.05 0.34
CA GLN A 43 0.17 -22.40 1.71
C GLN A 43 0.94 -21.29 2.46
N TYR A 44 1.59 -20.39 1.73
CA TYR A 44 2.33 -19.24 2.28
C TYR A 44 1.49 -17.97 2.36
N VAL A 45 0.20 -18.08 2.04
CA VAL A 45 -0.71 -16.95 1.93
C VAL A 45 -1.70 -16.98 3.10
N GLU A 46 -1.56 -16.03 4.03
CA GLU A 46 -2.44 -15.83 5.18
C GLU A 46 -3.85 -15.40 4.80
N SER A 47 -4.03 -14.80 3.64
CA SER A 47 -5.39 -14.59 3.15
C SER A 47 -6.11 -15.90 2.83
N GLY A 48 -5.35 -16.99 2.68
CA GLY A 48 -5.81 -18.26 2.18
C GLY A 48 -6.18 -18.16 0.70
N LYS A 49 -6.54 -19.31 0.14
CA LYS A 49 -6.93 -19.42 -1.25
C LYS A 49 -8.19 -18.59 -1.52
N MET A 50 -8.12 -17.80 -2.58
CA MET A 50 -9.25 -17.05 -3.11
C MET A 50 -9.24 -17.07 -4.63
N ALA A 51 -10.40 -16.86 -5.23
CA ALA A 51 -10.48 -16.61 -6.65
C ALA A 51 -9.90 -15.21 -6.92
N LEU A 52 -8.92 -15.15 -7.82
CA LEU A 52 -8.44 -13.90 -8.42
C LEU A 52 -9.21 -13.76 -9.75
N ASP A 53 -10.53 -13.64 -9.66
CA ASP A 53 -11.46 -13.76 -10.79
C ASP A 53 -11.55 -12.49 -11.67
N THR A 54 -10.81 -11.45 -11.34
CA THR A 54 -10.62 -10.29 -12.22
C THR A 54 -9.48 -10.56 -13.21
N SER A 55 -9.74 -11.37 -14.24
CA SER A 55 -8.80 -11.46 -15.37
C SER A 55 -8.81 -10.13 -16.13
N GLY A 56 -7.72 -9.39 -16.02
CA GLY A 56 -7.51 -8.13 -16.75
C GLY A 56 -7.86 -6.85 -15.99
N LEU A 57 -7.54 -5.72 -16.63
CA LEU A 57 -7.80 -4.38 -16.14
C LEU A 57 -9.31 -4.07 -16.18
N THR A 58 -9.82 -3.50 -15.09
CA THR A 58 -11.22 -3.08 -14.96
C THR A 58 -11.31 -1.64 -14.43
N GLY A 59 -12.53 -1.09 -14.39
CA GLY A 59 -12.78 0.26 -13.89
C GLY A 59 -12.12 1.34 -14.73
N HIS A 60 -11.38 2.24 -14.08
CA HIS A 60 -10.76 3.40 -14.73
C HIS A 60 -9.32 3.57 -14.28
N VAL A 61 -8.51 4.21 -15.11
CA VAL A 61 -7.13 4.63 -14.80
C VAL A 61 -7.07 6.14 -14.95
N ASN A 62 -6.37 6.80 -14.04
CA ASN A 62 -6.22 8.25 -14.04
C ASN A 62 -4.89 8.61 -14.72
N VAL A 63 -4.92 9.41 -15.79
CA VAL A 63 -3.74 9.70 -16.62
C VAL A 63 -3.49 11.20 -16.73
N THR A 64 -2.24 11.63 -16.56
CA THR A 64 -1.79 13.01 -16.82
C THR A 64 -0.50 13.04 -17.64
N PHE A 65 -0.26 14.15 -18.34
CA PHE A 65 0.93 14.42 -19.13
C PHE A 65 1.47 15.82 -18.82
N ASP A 66 2.47 15.89 -17.96
CA ASP A 66 2.98 17.16 -17.46
C ASP A 66 4.16 16.97 -16.50
N TYR A 67 4.71 18.10 -16.04
CA TYR A 67 5.68 18.14 -14.96
C TYR A 67 5.09 18.83 -13.75
N MET A 68 5.31 18.23 -12.59
CA MET A 68 5.30 19.03 -11.37
C MET A 68 6.62 19.78 -11.24
N ASN A 69 6.55 21.04 -10.87
CA ASN A 69 7.69 21.81 -10.45
C ASN A 69 8.19 21.30 -9.10
N GLU A 70 9.08 20.31 -9.15
CA GLU A 70 9.70 19.69 -7.96
C GLU A 70 10.50 20.70 -7.12
N GLN A 71 10.74 21.93 -7.62
CA GLN A 71 11.33 22.99 -6.80
C GLN A 71 10.45 23.39 -5.60
N VAL A 72 9.15 23.09 -5.63
CA VAL A 72 8.28 23.31 -4.47
C VAL A 72 8.75 22.50 -3.25
N TRP A 73 9.36 21.33 -3.46
CA TRP A 73 9.90 20.53 -2.36
C TRP A 73 11.04 21.20 -1.60
N LYS A 74 11.74 22.16 -2.22
CA LYS A 74 12.76 22.97 -1.54
C LYS A 74 12.17 23.76 -0.38
N TRP A 75 10.94 24.26 -0.56
CA TRP A 75 10.20 25.00 0.44
C TRP A 75 9.60 24.08 1.49
N ILE A 76 9.04 22.94 1.07
CA ILE A 76 8.43 21.95 1.95
C ILE A 76 9.47 21.29 2.88
N ARG A 77 10.70 21.05 2.39
CA ARG A 77 11.77 20.37 3.15
C ARG A 77 12.83 21.31 3.74
N GLY A 78 12.73 22.62 3.49
CA GLY A 78 13.71 23.63 3.91
C GLY A 78 13.89 23.84 5.42
N ILE A 79 13.11 23.12 6.24
CA ILE A 79 13.00 23.28 7.70
C ILE A 79 14.21 22.70 8.48
N THR A 80 15.16 22.02 7.83
CA THR A 80 16.36 21.54 8.56
C THR A 80 17.32 22.70 8.83
N MET A 81 17.69 22.90 10.11
CA MET A 81 18.55 24.01 10.61
C MET A 81 19.91 24.17 9.91
N ASP A 82 20.34 23.24 9.06
CA ASP A 82 21.59 23.34 8.30
C ASP A 82 21.37 23.82 6.84
N SER A 83 20.13 24.10 6.42
CA SER A 83 19.82 24.64 5.09
C SER A 83 20.53 25.98 4.85
N SER A 84 20.79 26.77 5.91
CA SER A 84 21.59 27.98 5.81
C SER A 84 23.04 27.73 5.40
N LYS A 85 23.63 26.55 5.66
CA LYS A 85 24.97 26.20 5.15
C LYS A 85 24.94 25.65 3.74
N PHE A 86 23.92 24.85 3.40
CA PHE A 86 23.76 24.32 2.05
C PHE A 86 23.52 25.43 1.01
N CYS A 87 22.74 26.44 1.39
CA CYS A 87 22.49 27.61 0.53
C CYS A 87 23.72 28.49 0.30
N MET A 88 24.76 28.37 1.15
CA MET A 88 26.03 29.10 1.01
C MET A 88 27.05 28.39 0.11
N THR A 89 26.80 27.16 -0.34
CA THR A 89 27.73 26.38 -1.17
C THR A 89 27.29 26.19 -2.62
N LEU A 90 26.15 26.77 -3.02
CA LEU A 90 25.76 26.78 -4.43
C LEU A 90 26.49 27.92 -5.18
N PRO A 91 26.79 27.75 -6.47
CA PRO A 91 27.49 28.78 -7.24
C PRO A 91 26.74 30.12 -7.25
N ASP A 92 27.47 31.23 -7.15
CA ASP A 92 26.94 32.61 -7.05
C ASP A 92 25.98 33.03 -8.17
N ASN A 93 25.92 32.29 -9.28
CA ASN A 93 25.04 32.57 -10.41
C ASN A 93 23.61 32.01 -10.25
N VAL A 94 23.32 31.29 -9.16
CA VAL A 94 21.96 30.81 -8.83
C VAL A 94 21.35 31.76 -7.80
N THR A 95 20.59 32.75 -8.25
CA THR A 95 19.81 33.63 -7.37
C THR A 95 18.70 32.81 -6.73
N HIS A 96 18.73 32.61 -5.41
CA HIS A 96 17.85 31.63 -4.77
C HIS A 96 17.11 32.21 -3.55
N PRO A 97 15.76 32.22 -3.52
CA PRO A 97 14.97 32.52 -2.34
C PRO A 97 14.88 31.29 -1.43
N CYS A 98 16.02 30.81 -0.92
CA CYS A 98 15.98 29.78 0.11
C CYS A 98 15.56 30.42 1.44
N ASN A 99 14.62 29.79 2.15
CA ASN A 99 14.20 30.17 3.51
C ASN A 99 13.55 31.56 3.64
N THR A 100 12.90 32.07 2.59
CA THR A 100 12.10 33.28 2.78
C THR A 100 10.75 32.85 3.29
N ASP A 101 10.52 32.94 4.58
CA ASP A 101 9.16 33.02 5.10
C ASP A 101 8.51 34.27 4.45
N VAL A 102 7.81 34.06 3.33
CA VAL A 102 7.35 35.13 2.44
C VAL A 102 6.23 35.92 3.11
N ASN A 103 5.47 35.25 3.98
CA ASN A 103 4.35 35.85 4.70
C ASN A 103 4.71 36.34 6.12
N GLY A 104 5.88 36.00 6.65
CA GLY A 104 6.38 36.41 7.96
C GLY A 104 5.75 35.67 9.15
N ASP A 105 5.17 34.48 8.94
CA ASP A 105 4.47 33.70 9.96
C ASP A 105 5.40 32.84 10.85
N GLY A 106 6.70 32.83 10.54
CA GLY A 106 7.74 32.06 11.19
C GLY A 106 7.92 30.64 10.63
N PHE A 107 7.24 30.29 9.54
CA PHE A 107 7.28 28.99 8.88
C PHE A 107 7.71 29.14 7.41
N VAL A 108 8.33 28.10 6.85
CA VAL A 108 8.63 28.02 5.42
C VAL A 108 7.95 26.76 4.90
N ASN A 109 6.96 26.92 4.04
CA ASN A 109 6.11 25.84 3.55
C ASN A 109 5.63 26.07 2.10
N ALA A 110 4.71 25.23 1.60
CA ALA A 110 4.17 25.34 0.25
C ALA A 110 3.44 26.67 -0.01
N LEU A 111 2.87 27.32 1.01
CA LEU A 111 2.27 28.65 0.88
C LEU A 111 3.33 29.69 0.51
N ASP A 112 4.51 29.63 1.12
CA ASP A 112 5.62 30.52 0.80
C ASP A 112 6.09 30.31 -0.64
N ALA A 113 6.13 29.06 -1.10
CA ALA A 113 6.42 28.75 -2.50
C ALA A 113 5.40 29.41 -3.44
N ASN A 114 4.10 29.27 -3.15
CA ASN A 114 3.03 29.90 -3.92
C ASN A 114 3.12 31.43 -3.92
N LEU A 115 3.37 32.04 -2.76
CA LEU A 115 3.55 33.47 -2.61
C LEU A 115 4.81 33.98 -3.34
N ALA A 116 5.82 33.13 -3.48
CA ALA A 116 7.01 33.36 -4.30
C ALA A 116 6.78 33.08 -5.80
N GLY A 117 5.58 32.68 -6.22
CA GLY A 117 5.24 32.37 -7.61
C GLY A 117 5.71 30.98 -8.09
N VAL A 118 6.14 30.11 -7.18
CA VAL A 118 6.49 28.71 -7.45
C VAL A 118 5.24 27.85 -7.23
N ILE A 119 4.39 27.78 -8.25
CA ILE A 119 3.10 27.08 -8.20
C ILE A 119 3.15 25.86 -9.12
N ASN A 120 2.65 24.72 -8.66
CA ASN A 120 2.31 23.60 -9.53
C ASN A 120 0.93 23.89 -10.15
N GLN A 121 0.89 24.11 -11.46
CA GLN A 121 -0.40 24.26 -12.13
C GLN A 121 -1.11 22.92 -12.12
N GLN A 122 -2.35 22.92 -11.62
CA GLN A 122 -3.20 21.74 -11.69
C GLN A 122 -3.36 21.32 -13.16
N THR A 123 -3.08 20.06 -13.44
CA THR A 123 -3.27 19.49 -14.78
C THR A 123 -4.51 18.63 -14.85
N ASP A 124 -5.09 18.60 -16.04
CA ASP A 124 -6.30 17.84 -16.30
C ASP A 124 -5.99 16.34 -16.22
N ILE A 125 -6.61 15.69 -15.24
CA ILE A 125 -6.55 14.23 -15.07
C ILE A 125 -7.55 13.61 -16.04
N SER A 126 -7.05 12.91 -17.04
CA SER A 126 -7.86 12.11 -17.95
C SER A 126 -8.26 10.81 -17.25
N ARG A 127 -9.55 10.62 -16.99
CA ARG A 127 -10.08 9.36 -16.46
C ARG A 127 -10.42 8.43 -17.62
N VAL A 128 -9.58 7.41 -17.83
CA VAL A 128 -9.66 6.48 -18.96
C VAL A 128 -10.35 5.19 -18.52
N ALA A 129 -11.41 4.78 -19.22
CA ALA A 129 -12.10 3.53 -18.92
C ALA A 129 -11.31 2.31 -19.45
N ALA A 130 -11.23 1.25 -18.65
CA ALA A 130 -10.52 0.02 -19.03
C ALA A 130 -11.10 -0.64 -20.30
N GLU A 131 -12.42 -0.55 -20.48
CA GLU A 131 -13.10 -1.07 -21.68
C GLU A 131 -12.67 -0.34 -22.96
N ASP A 132 -12.34 0.95 -22.88
CA ASP A 132 -11.85 1.72 -24.02
C ASP A 132 -10.42 1.31 -24.37
N ILE A 133 -9.57 1.11 -23.35
CA ILE A 133 -8.21 0.58 -23.53
C ILE A 133 -8.28 -0.77 -24.26
N HIS A 134 -9.12 -1.68 -23.77
CA HIS A 134 -9.28 -3.00 -24.37
C HIS A 134 -9.78 -2.92 -25.82
N ARG A 135 -10.83 -2.14 -26.06
CA ARG A 135 -11.42 -1.96 -27.39
C ARG A 135 -10.43 -1.37 -28.39
N VAL A 136 -9.68 -0.34 -28.02
CA VAL A 136 -8.73 0.31 -28.93
C VAL A 136 -7.53 -0.59 -29.18
N LEU A 137 -6.86 -1.09 -28.14
CA LEU A 137 -5.62 -1.85 -28.30
C LEU A 137 -5.83 -3.22 -28.96
N SER A 138 -7.01 -3.84 -28.82
CA SER A 138 -7.34 -5.09 -29.54
C SER A 138 -7.35 -4.93 -31.07
N THR A 139 -7.51 -3.70 -31.58
CA THR A 139 -7.41 -3.42 -33.02
C THR A 139 -5.97 -3.31 -33.53
N ASN A 140 -4.99 -3.35 -32.62
CA ASN A 140 -3.57 -3.15 -32.91
C ASN A 140 -3.28 -1.84 -33.68
N PRO A 141 -3.64 -0.67 -33.13
CA PRO A 141 -3.64 0.59 -33.87
C PRO A 141 -2.23 1.04 -34.30
N ASP A 142 -1.19 0.56 -33.63
CA ASP A 142 0.21 0.95 -33.82
C ASP A 142 1.11 -0.17 -34.37
N GLY A 143 0.54 -1.36 -34.63
CA GLY A 143 1.29 -2.50 -35.16
C GLY A 143 2.14 -3.24 -34.10
N LEU A 144 2.12 -2.85 -32.83
CA LEU A 144 2.92 -3.46 -31.76
C LEU A 144 2.29 -4.72 -31.13
N GLY A 145 1.12 -5.14 -31.61
CA GLY A 145 0.40 -6.31 -31.14
C GLY A 145 -1.04 -5.97 -30.71
N ALA A 146 -1.97 -6.89 -30.97
CA ALA A 146 -3.35 -6.75 -30.51
C ALA A 146 -3.42 -6.98 -29.00
N GLY A 147 -3.98 -6.01 -28.27
CA GLY A 147 -3.98 -6.02 -26.80
C GLY A 147 -2.67 -5.49 -26.24
N THR A 148 -2.06 -6.22 -25.31
CA THR A 148 -0.76 -5.84 -24.72
C THR A 148 0.39 -5.97 -25.72
N ALA A 149 1.37 -5.07 -25.64
CA ALA A 149 2.62 -5.14 -26.39
C ALA A 149 3.59 -6.20 -25.83
N ARG A 150 3.31 -6.74 -24.64
CA ARG A 150 4.10 -7.78 -23.97
C ARG A 150 3.27 -9.05 -23.70
N PRO A 151 2.79 -9.75 -24.75
CA PRO A 151 2.02 -10.98 -24.58
C PRO A 151 2.84 -12.13 -23.97
N ASP A 152 4.16 -12.00 -23.94
CA ASP A 152 5.10 -12.88 -23.23
C ASP A 152 5.05 -12.68 -21.70
N ILE A 153 4.58 -11.52 -21.22
CA ILE A 153 4.48 -11.19 -19.80
C ILE A 153 3.03 -11.21 -19.33
N PHE A 154 2.13 -10.52 -20.01
CA PHE A 154 0.77 -10.29 -19.53
C PHE A 154 -0.24 -11.24 -20.19
N LYS A 155 -1.24 -11.65 -19.42
CA LYS A 155 -2.45 -12.30 -19.93
C LYS A 155 -3.29 -11.31 -20.72
N GLU A 156 -4.15 -11.85 -21.58
CA GLU A 156 -5.13 -11.03 -22.30
C GLU A 156 -5.98 -10.21 -21.33
N GLY A 157 -6.15 -8.93 -21.64
CA GLY A 157 -6.87 -7.98 -20.79
C GLY A 157 -6.01 -7.31 -19.71
N SER A 158 -4.80 -7.78 -19.45
CA SER A 158 -3.82 -7.11 -18.57
C SER A 158 -2.90 -6.20 -19.39
N TYR A 159 -2.66 -4.99 -18.89
CA TYR A 159 -1.96 -3.94 -19.63
C TYR A 159 -0.81 -3.34 -18.81
N SER A 160 0.27 -3.01 -19.50
CA SER A 160 1.40 -2.27 -18.94
C SER A 160 1.20 -0.76 -19.00
N VAL A 161 2.07 0.02 -18.35
CA VAL A 161 2.08 1.48 -18.50
C VAL A 161 2.43 1.88 -19.93
N PHE A 162 3.25 1.11 -20.64
CA PHE A 162 3.50 1.35 -22.05
C PHE A 162 2.24 1.10 -22.90
N ASP A 163 1.43 0.10 -22.58
CA ASP A 163 0.14 -0.12 -23.25
C ASP A 163 -0.84 1.04 -23.03
N LEU A 164 -0.85 1.60 -21.81
CA LEU A 164 -1.60 2.81 -21.54
C LEU A 164 -1.11 3.98 -22.40
N LEU A 165 0.20 4.16 -22.56
CA LEU A 165 0.76 5.18 -23.46
C LEU A 165 0.34 4.95 -24.92
N ARG A 166 0.40 3.70 -25.41
CA ARG A 166 -0.09 3.33 -26.75
C ARG A 166 -1.54 3.74 -26.95
N TYR A 167 -2.39 3.48 -25.96
CA TYR A 167 -3.79 3.92 -25.98
C TYR A 167 -3.92 5.44 -26.06
N MET A 168 -3.16 6.19 -25.25
CA MET A 168 -3.21 7.67 -25.29
C MET A 168 -2.78 8.20 -26.66
N VAL A 169 -1.71 7.66 -27.25
CA VAL A 169 -1.23 8.06 -28.58
C VAL A 169 -2.24 7.69 -29.68
N ALA A 170 -2.92 6.55 -29.59
CA ALA A 170 -3.90 6.12 -30.57
C ALA A 170 -5.22 6.93 -30.53
N THR A 171 -5.53 7.57 -29.39
CA THR A 171 -6.82 8.24 -29.16
C THR A 171 -6.74 9.75 -29.09
N ARG A 172 -5.54 10.31 -28.91
CA ARG A 172 -5.30 11.75 -28.90
C ARG A 172 -4.67 12.20 -30.21
N ASP A 173 -5.09 13.36 -30.70
CA ASP A 173 -4.55 14.00 -31.92
C ASP A 173 -3.33 14.87 -31.65
N ASP A 174 -3.09 15.24 -30.39
CA ASP A 174 -1.95 16.03 -29.93
C ASP A 174 -0.72 15.19 -29.57
N MET A 175 -0.72 13.89 -29.85
CA MET A 175 0.41 12.99 -29.58
C MET A 175 0.69 12.05 -30.74
N LYS A 176 1.97 11.70 -30.94
CA LYS A 176 2.39 10.66 -31.88
C LYS A 176 3.75 10.07 -31.52
N PHE A 177 3.95 8.80 -31.84
CA PHE A 177 5.30 8.24 -31.90
C PHE A 177 6.04 8.79 -33.11
N VAL A 178 7.33 9.08 -32.94
CA VAL A 178 8.21 9.63 -33.97
C VAL A 178 9.26 8.59 -34.34
N GLY A 179 9.34 8.28 -35.63
CA GLY A 179 10.25 7.26 -36.14
C GLY A 179 9.79 5.84 -35.84
N GLU A 180 10.73 4.90 -35.90
CA GLU A 180 10.51 3.49 -35.59
C GLU A 180 10.62 3.25 -34.09
N ILE A 181 9.72 2.43 -33.55
CA ILE A 181 9.78 1.94 -32.17
C ILE A 181 10.65 0.70 -32.14
N ILE A 182 11.70 0.71 -31.32
CA ILE A 182 12.55 -0.47 -31.13
C ILE A 182 11.80 -1.42 -30.20
N THR A 183 11.59 -2.66 -30.64
CA THR A 183 10.91 -3.69 -29.83
C THR A 183 11.86 -4.31 -28.80
N PRO A 184 11.36 -4.97 -27.73
CA PRO A 184 12.18 -5.55 -26.67
C PRO A 184 13.23 -6.54 -27.22
N GLU A 185 12.91 -7.30 -28.26
CA GLU A 185 13.82 -8.27 -28.88
C GLU A 185 15.01 -7.60 -29.57
N ASN A 186 14.86 -6.34 -29.96
CA ASN A 186 15.88 -5.55 -30.66
C ASN A 186 16.53 -4.50 -29.74
N SER A 187 16.04 -4.32 -28.51
CA SER A 187 16.58 -3.38 -27.53
C SER A 187 17.60 -4.07 -26.63
N ASP A 188 18.73 -3.41 -26.38
CA ASP A 188 19.74 -3.84 -25.38
C ASP A 188 19.16 -3.94 -23.95
N TYR A 189 18.01 -3.32 -23.72
CA TYR A 189 17.37 -3.23 -22.41
C TYR A 189 16.17 -4.17 -22.27
N ASN A 190 15.78 -4.89 -23.34
CA ASN A 190 14.57 -5.72 -23.40
C ASN A 190 13.30 -4.95 -22.95
N THR A 191 13.13 -3.76 -23.52
CA THR A 191 11.96 -2.89 -23.38
C THR A 191 11.71 -2.17 -24.70
N HIS A 192 10.52 -1.58 -24.88
CA HIS A 192 10.29 -0.69 -26.01
C HIS A 192 11.06 0.63 -25.86
N GLU A 193 11.80 1.01 -26.90
CA GLU A 193 12.42 2.34 -27.00
C GLU A 193 11.71 3.16 -28.09
N PHE A 194 11.39 4.41 -27.76
CA PHE A 194 10.58 5.27 -28.61
C PHE A 194 10.95 6.74 -28.43
N THR A 195 10.56 7.55 -29.41
CA THR A 195 10.47 9.01 -29.31
C THR A 195 9.01 9.39 -29.38
N LEU A 196 8.55 10.25 -28.47
CA LEU A 196 7.17 10.73 -28.43
C LEU A 196 7.16 12.24 -28.73
N ALA A 197 6.29 12.64 -29.65
CA ALA A 197 5.92 14.03 -29.87
C ALA A 197 4.62 14.35 -29.12
N TYR A 198 4.57 15.48 -28.43
CA TYR A 198 3.40 15.98 -27.71
C TYR A 198 3.21 17.47 -27.94
N ASP A 199 2.13 17.84 -28.65
CA ASP A 199 1.70 19.23 -28.86
C ASP A 199 1.03 19.78 -27.59
N ARG A 200 1.85 20.13 -26.61
CA ARG A 200 1.37 20.60 -25.30
C ARG A 200 0.63 21.93 -25.39
N ASN A 201 0.91 22.74 -26.42
CA ASN A 201 0.38 24.09 -26.54
C ASN A 201 -0.88 24.16 -27.43
N GLY A 202 -1.20 23.08 -28.13
CA GLY A 202 -2.40 22.91 -28.94
C GLY A 202 -2.39 23.70 -30.25
N ASN A 203 -1.21 24.06 -30.77
CA ASN A 203 -1.09 24.83 -32.01
C ASN A 203 -1.04 23.97 -33.28
N GLY A 204 -1.04 22.64 -33.13
CA GLY A 204 -0.94 21.65 -34.21
C GLY A 204 0.48 21.45 -34.74
N SER A 205 1.48 22.13 -34.17
CA SER A 205 2.91 21.90 -34.39
C SER A 205 3.38 20.83 -33.41
N PHE A 206 4.27 19.96 -33.87
CA PHE A 206 5.01 19.03 -33.01
C PHE A 206 6.51 19.37 -33.02
N SER A 207 6.87 20.48 -33.65
CA SER A 207 8.25 20.86 -33.96
C SER A 207 8.74 22.05 -33.13
N ASP A 208 7.90 22.58 -32.24
CA ASP A 208 8.31 23.68 -31.37
C ASP A 208 9.17 23.10 -30.23
N GLU A 209 10.17 23.86 -29.76
CA GLU A 209 11.22 23.34 -28.86
C GLU A 209 10.63 22.63 -27.61
N GLY A 210 10.95 21.35 -27.43
CA GLY A 210 10.56 20.54 -26.26
C GLY A 210 9.35 19.62 -26.45
N GLU A 211 8.80 19.52 -27.66
CA GLU A 211 7.63 18.68 -27.93
C GLU A 211 7.98 17.24 -28.33
N GLU A 212 9.17 17.00 -28.89
CA GLU A 212 9.69 15.67 -29.25
C GLU A 212 10.82 15.23 -28.31
N SER A 213 10.64 14.10 -27.62
CA SER A 213 11.65 13.55 -26.71
C SER A 213 11.67 12.03 -26.67
N SER A 214 12.84 11.45 -26.36
CA SER A 214 13.03 10.02 -26.07
C SER A 214 13.21 9.72 -24.58
N ASN A 215 13.13 10.75 -23.73
CA ASN A 215 13.29 10.63 -22.28
C ASN A 215 11.96 10.47 -21.54
N TRP A 216 10.85 10.28 -22.26
CA TRP A 216 9.56 9.98 -21.67
C TRP A 216 9.65 8.75 -20.76
N HIS A 217 9.08 8.93 -19.58
CA HIS A 217 8.93 7.93 -18.52
C HIS A 217 7.63 8.22 -17.76
N PHE A 218 7.44 7.57 -16.63
CA PHE A 218 6.22 7.72 -15.85
C PHE A 218 6.49 7.85 -14.36
N ARG A 219 5.50 8.40 -13.68
CA ARG A 219 5.30 8.29 -12.25
C ARG A 219 3.97 7.60 -12.00
N PHE A 220 3.84 6.95 -10.85
CA PHE A 220 2.58 6.33 -10.48
C PHE A 220 2.18 6.70 -9.05
N THR A 221 0.88 6.61 -8.80
CA THR A 221 0.34 6.60 -7.44
C THR A 221 -0.70 5.49 -7.38
N GLN A 222 -0.63 4.66 -6.35
CA GLN A 222 -1.62 3.62 -6.12
C GLN A 222 -3.02 4.23 -5.93
N SER A 223 -4.06 3.41 -6.06
CA SER A 223 -5.41 3.86 -5.68
C SER A 223 -5.40 4.36 -4.24
N MET A 224 -5.82 5.60 -4.03
CA MET A 224 -5.89 6.21 -2.70
C MET A 224 -7.32 6.16 -2.13
N GLY A 225 -8.29 5.67 -2.90
CA GLY A 225 -9.71 5.72 -2.51
C GLY A 225 -10.13 7.14 -2.13
N LYS A 226 -10.85 7.25 -1.01
CA LYS A 226 -11.26 8.53 -0.39
C LYS A 226 -10.09 9.33 0.19
N ALA A 227 -8.90 8.74 0.36
CA ALA A 227 -7.69 9.49 0.71
C ALA A 227 -7.09 10.24 -0.49
N GLY A 228 -7.55 9.94 -1.71
CA GLY A 228 -7.18 10.69 -2.92
C GLY A 228 -7.74 12.12 -2.99
N LEU A 229 -8.43 12.58 -1.93
CA LEU A 229 -8.82 13.98 -1.74
C LEU A 229 -7.60 14.91 -1.65
N TYR A 230 -6.43 14.37 -1.31
CA TYR A 230 -5.16 15.05 -1.51
C TYR A 230 -4.79 15.04 -2.98
N ARG A 231 -5.19 16.11 -3.66
CA ARG A 231 -4.78 16.35 -5.02
C ARG A 231 -3.26 16.52 -5.06
N ASP A 232 -2.69 15.70 -5.93
CA ASP A 232 -1.36 15.76 -6.49
C ASP A 232 -0.16 15.50 -5.59
N HIS A 233 -0.01 14.21 -5.27
CA HIS A 233 1.32 13.66 -5.09
C HIS A 233 2.00 13.62 -6.46
N SER A 234 3.27 14.01 -6.53
CA SER A 234 4.13 13.85 -7.72
C SER A 234 4.06 12.45 -8.31
N GLY A 235 3.69 11.48 -7.49
CA GLY A 235 3.81 10.07 -7.76
C GLY A 235 5.26 9.62 -7.57
N GLU A 236 5.39 8.32 -7.41
CA GLU A 236 6.67 7.65 -7.34
C GLU A 236 7.22 7.47 -8.76
N ILE A 237 8.48 7.82 -9.02
CA ILE A 237 9.13 7.55 -10.31
C ILE A 237 9.88 6.21 -10.21
N PRO A 238 9.39 5.12 -10.82
CA PRO A 238 10.06 3.83 -10.70
C PRO A 238 11.24 3.72 -11.67
N PHE A 239 12.22 2.88 -11.33
CA PHE A 239 13.25 2.45 -12.31
C PHE A 239 12.78 1.25 -13.15
N ASN A 240 11.53 0.80 -13.00
CA ASN A 240 10.96 -0.26 -13.82
C ASN A 240 10.78 0.19 -15.27
N ARG A 241 10.87 -0.77 -16.20
CA ARG A 241 10.51 -0.54 -17.61
C ARG A 241 9.00 -0.33 -17.72
N MET A 242 8.56 0.62 -18.55
CA MET A 242 7.14 0.96 -18.72
C MET A 242 6.29 -0.22 -19.21
N ASP A 243 6.86 -1.02 -20.11
CA ASP A 243 6.24 -2.22 -20.67
C ASP A 243 6.29 -3.41 -19.70
N MET A 244 6.91 -3.24 -18.53
CA MET A 244 6.98 -4.21 -17.44
C MET A 244 6.31 -3.71 -16.16
N PHE A 245 5.45 -2.70 -16.23
CA PHE A 245 4.76 -2.19 -15.05
C PHE A 245 3.26 -2.33 -15.22
N LEU A 246 2.64 -3.19 -14.41
CA LEU A 246 1.19 -3.46 -14.49
C LEU A 246 0.39 -2.20 -14.13
N VAL A 247 -0.56 -1.85 -14.99
CA VAL A 247 -1.56 -0.82 -14.69
C VAL A 247 -2.71 -1.45 -13.90
N LYS A 248 -3.15 -0.76 -12.84
CA LYS A 248 -4.28 -1.18 -12.00
C LYS A 248 -5.43 -0.17 -12.05
N GLU A 249 -6.60 -0.65 -11.64
CA GLU A 249 -7.78 0.17 -11.42
C GLU A 249 -7.52 1.29 -10.40
N GLU A 250 -8.04 2.49 -10.69
CA GLU A 250 -7.91 3.74 -9.93
C GLU A 250 -6.46 4.19 -9.68
N GLN A 251 -5.48 3.53 -10.30
CA GLN A 251 -4.10 3.99 -10.30
C GLN A 251 -3.99 5.31 -11.06
N ARG A 252 -3.15 6.21 -10.56
CA ARG A 252 -2.75 7.42 -11.28
C ARG A 252 -1.42 7.17 -11.97
N ILE A 253 -1.36 7.37 -13.27
CA ILE A 253 -0.14 7.35 -14.08
C ILE A 253 0.10 8.75 -14.62
N ARG A 254 1.28 9.30 -14.36
CA ARG A 254 1.71 10.59 -14.87
C ARG A 254 2.88 10.36 -15.81
N PHE A 255 2.70 10.64 -17.09
CA PHE A 255 3.80 10.62 -18.05
C PHE A 255 4.59 11.91 -17.96
N ILE A 256 5.92 11.78 -17.86
CA ILE A 256 6.85 12.89 -17.72
C ILE A 256 7.97 12.74 -18.74
N ASP A 257 8.45 13.83 -19.31
CA ASP A 257 9.66 13.82 -20.12
C ASP A 257 10.90 14.02 -19.21
N ALA A 258 11.41 12.94 -18.63
CA ALA A 258 12.50 13.01 -17.66
C ALA A 258 13.78 13.64 -18.26
N SER A 259 14.78 14.00 -17.43
CA SER A 259 16.06 14.42 -17.98
C SER A 259 16.76 13.32 -18.76
N SER A 260 17.62 13.74 -19.70
CA SER A 260 18.60 12.84 -20.33
C SER A 260 19.48 12.16 -19.28
N SER A 261 19.81 12.85 -18.18
CA SER A 261 20.58 12.30 -17.06
C SER A 261 19.85 11.14 -16.38
N PHE A 262 18.55 11.28 -16.15
CA PHE A 262 17.69 10.21 -15.62
C PHE A 262 17.58 9.04 -16.60
N LYS A 263 17.37 9.32 -17.89
CA LYS A 263 17.31 8.27 -18.92
C LYS A 263 18.62 7.51 -19.05
N ALA A 264 19.77 8.19 -18.97
CA ALA A 264 21.09 7.57 -18.95
C ALA A 264 21.24 6.63 -17.75
N ARG A 265 20.79 7.05 -16.56
CA ARG A 265 20.78 6.21 -15.36
C ARG A 265 19.89 4.97 -15.52
N LEU A 266 18.67 5.12 -16.04
CA LEU A 266 17.79 3.99 -16.34
C LEU A 266 18.45 2.97 -17.27
N LYS A 267 19.01 3.46 -18.39
CA LYS A 267 19.67 2.61 -19.40
C LYS A 267 20.87 1.87 -18.81
N HIS A 268 21.65 2.52 -17.96
CA HIS A 268 22.74 1.87 -17.25
C HIS A 268 22.22 0.71 -16.37
N LEU A 269 21.20 0.98 -15.55
CA LEU A 269 20.60 -0.02 -14.66
C LEU A 269 20.04 -1.21 -15.45
N TRP A 270 19.23 -0.94 -16.48
CA TRP A 270 18.61 -1.98 -17.31
C TRP A 270 19.62 -2.83 -18.06
N LYS A 271 20.73 -2.22 -18.49
CA LYS A 271 21.83 -2.95 -19.12
C LYS A 271 22.52 -3.87 -18.13
N SER A 272 22.84 -3.36 -16.93
CA SER A 272 23.46 -4.18 -15.88
C SER A 272 22.56 -5.34 -15.44
N GLU A 273 21.24 -5.14 -15.40
CA GLU A 273 20.26 -6.22 -15.20
C GLU A 273 20.34 -7.31 -16.27
N ALA A 274 20.32 -6.92 -17.55
CA ALA A 274 20.42 -7.86 -18.67
C ALA A 274 21.76 -8.62 -18.66
N GLU A 275 22.86 -7.92 -18.38
CA GLU A 275 24.20 -8.52 -18.25
C GLU A 275 24.27 -9.51 -17.09
N ARG A 276 23.65 -9.18 -15.94
CA ARG A 276 23.58 -10.09 -14.78
C ARG A 276 22.77 -11.35 -15.09
N LEU A 277 21.62 -11.21 -15.74
CA LEU A 277 20.82 -12.35 -16.15
C LEU A 277 21.62 -13.25 -17.10
N ALA A 278 22.33 -12.66 -18.07
CA ALA A 278 23.19 -13.40 -18.99
C ALA A 278 24.36 -14.09 -18.26
N SER A 279 25.04 -13.42 -17.32
CA SER A 279 26.12 -14.01 -16.53
C SER A 279 25.66 -15.17 -15.63
N ASN A 280 24.37 -15.14 -15.24
CA ASN A 280 23.73 -16.20 -14.47
C ASN A 280 23.09 -17.29 -15.34
N ASN A 281 23.46 -17.38 -16.62
CA ASN A 281 22.94 -18.36 -17.59
C ASN A 281 21.40 -18.31 -17.71
N GLY A 282 20.82 -17.11 -17.68
CA GLY A 282 19.38 -16.90 -17.75
C GLY A 282 18.63 -17.14 -16.43
N LYS A 283 19.33 -17.40 -15.33
CA LYS A 283 18.72 -17.58 -14.01
C LYS A 283 18.54 -16.24 -13.30
N VAL A 284 17.38 -16.08 -12.67
CA VAL A 284 17.07 -14.92 -11.83
C VAL A 284 17.68 -15.15 -10.45
N ILE A 285 18.83 -14.52 -10.20
CA ILE A 285 19.55 -14.62 -8.92
C ILE A 285 19.34 -13.35 -8.10
N VAL A 286 19.09 -13.50 -6.81
CA VAL A 286 19.23 -12.42 -5.83
C VAL A 286 20.50 -12.66 -5.00
N ASP A 287 21.48 -11.76 -5.10
CA ASP A 287 22.80 -11.98 -4.52
C ASP A 287 22.77 -11.91 -2.99
N ARG A 288 21.97 -11.00 -2.43
CA ARG A 288 21.85 -10.81 -0.99
C ARG A 288 20.43 -10.42 -0.57
N ILE A 289 19.92 -11.07 0.47
CA ILE A 289 18.68 -10.69 1.14
C ILE A 289 18.96 -10.51 2.61
N GLY A 290 18.56 -9.39 3.19
CA GLY A 290 18.84 -9.12 4.60
C GLY A 290 18.07 -7.95 5.16
N TRP A 291 18.27 -7.72 6.45
CA TRP A 291 17.67 -6.60 7.16
C TRP A 291 18.51 -5.33 6.99
N SER A 292 17.85 -4.17 6.96
CA SER A 292 18.56 -2.89 6.92
C SER A 292 19.28 -2.58 8.24
N ASP A 293 18.73 -3.04 9.35
CA ASP A 293 19.27 -2.88 10.71
C ASP A 293 20.29 -3.96 11.09
N ASP A 294 20.37 -5.05 10.32
CA ASP A 294 21.40 -6.06 10.44
C ASP A 294 22.05 -6.39 9.07
N PRO A 295 22.87 -5.46 8.53
CA PRO A 295 23.45 -5.64 7.22
C PRO A 295 24.51 -6.75 7.17
N GLU A 296 25.11 -7.11 8.30
CA GLU A 296 26.18 -8.11 8.39
C GLU A 296 25.66 -9.55 8.36
N ASN A 297 24.40 -9.78 8.76
CA ASN A 297 23.78 -11.10 8.79
C ASN A 297 22.63 -11.19 7.76
N PRO A 298 22.94 -11.50 6.48
CA PRO A 298 21.89 -11.69 5.49
C PRO A 298 21.04 -12.93 5.81
N ILE A 299 19.73 -12.84 5.55
CA ILE A 299 18.78 -13.94 5.60
C ILE A 299 19.19 -15.03 4.60
N ALA A 300 19.56 -14.63 3.39
CA ALA A 300 20.01 -15.53 2.33
C ALA A 300 20.96 -14.82 1.36
N THR A 301 21.75 -15.59 0.62
CA THR A 301 22.64 -15.07 -0.43
C THR A 301 22.63 -15.99 -1.64
N ASN A 302 22.86 -15.40 -2.83
CA ASN A 302 22.95 -16.08 -4.13
C ASN A 302 21.80 -17.06 -4.39
N ILE A 303 20.57 -16.62 -4.14
CA ILE A 303 19.39 -17.46 -4.30
C ILE A 303 18.82 -17.37 -5.71
N GLU A 304 18.54 -18.53 -6.30
CA GLU A 304 17.76 -18.62 -7.54
C GLU A 304 16.28 -18.47 -7.22
N VAL A 305 15.70 -17.36 -7.64
CA VAL A 305 14.27 -17.06 -7.45
C VAL A 305 13.46 -17.87 -8.45
N LYS A 306 12.41 -18.54 -7.96
CA LYS A 306 11.51 -19.34 -8.77
C LYS A 306 10.18 -18.63 -8.97
N ALA A 307 9.60 -18.73 -10.16
CA ALA A 307 8.22 -18.29 -10.37
C ALA A 307 7.25 -19.21 -9.64
N HIS A 308 6.38 -18.66 -8.82
CA HIS A 308 5.32 -19.39 -8.12
C HIS A 308 3.96 -19.21 -8.81
N ASN A 309 3.85 -18.32 -9.81
CA ASN A 309 2.64 -18.14 -10.62
C ASN A 309 1.37 -17.87 -9.80
N LEU A 310 1.50 -17.22 -8.64
CA LEU A 310 0.36 -16.94 -7.76
C LEU A 310 -0.62 -15.95 -8.41
N ARG A 311 -0.09 -15.01 -9.22
CA ARG A 311 -0.84 -14.03 -10.04
C ARG A 311 -1.06 -14.50 -11.49
N SER A 312 -1.47 -15.75 -11.66
CA SER A 312 -1.77 -16.32 -12.99
C SER A 312 -2.99 -15.70 -13.68
N ASP A 313 -3.76 -14.88 -12.95
CA ASP A 313 -4.81 -13.98 -13.45
C ASP A 313 -4.27 -12.84 -14.32
N VAL A 314 -3.03 -12.42 -14.08
CA VAL A 314 -2.41 -11.27 -14.75
C VAL A 314 -1.19 -11.65 -15.58
N TYR A 315 -0.34 -12.54 -15.08
CA TYR A 315 0.94 -12.85 -15.70
C TYR A 315 0.93 -14.20 -16.42
N GLN A 316 1.74 -14.30 -17.47
CA GLN A 316 2.10 -15.56 -18.10
C GLN A 316 2.86 -16.45 -17.11
N GLU A 317 2.83 -17.76 -17.36
CA GLU A 317 3.57 -18.71 -16.54
C GLU A 317 5.08 -18.43 -16.64
N GLY A 318 5.77 -18.42 -15.49
CA GLY A 318 7.22 -18.20 -15.42
C GLY A 318 7.62 -16.75 -15.16
N VAL A 319 6.69 -15.80 -15.17
CA VAL A 319 6.99 -14.41 -14.79
C VAL A 319 7.33 -14.34 -13.30
N ILE A 320 8.49 -13.76 -12.99
CA ILE A 320 8.99 -13.58 -11.63
C ILE A 320 8.73 -12.14 -11.16
N THR A 321 8.20 -12.02 -9.95
CA THR A 321 7.93 -10.78 -9.23
C THR A 321 8.74 -10.70 -7.93
N ASN A 322 8.79 -9.55 -7.27
CA ASN A 322 9.43 -9.40 -5.97
C ASN A 322 8.76 -10.31 -4.90
N MET A 323 7.47 -10.62 -5.06
CA MET A 323 6.76 -11.57 -4.21
C MET A 323 7.37 -12.98 -4.27
N ASP A 324 7.82 -13.42 -5.45
CA ASP A 324 8.42 -14.73 -5.65
C ASP A 324 9.74 -14.90 -4.90
N VAL A 325 10.42 -13.80 -4.56
CA VAL A 325 11.61 -13.81 -3.69
C VAL A 325 11.24 -14.36 -2.31
N PHE A 326 10.18 -13.85 -1.70
CA PHE A 326 9.73 -14.27 -0.38
C PHE A 326 9.14 -15.67 -0.39
N LEU A 327 8.43 -16.05 -1.45
CA LEU A 327 7.93 -17.42 -1.62
C LEU A 327 9.08 -18.43 -1.80
N THR A 328 10.12 -18.07 -2.56
CA THR A 328 11.34 -18.89 -2.68
C THR A 328 12.01 -19.09 -1.32
N LEU A 329 12.11 -18.04 -0.49
CA LEU A 329 12.63 -18.16 0.87
C LEU A 329 11.74 -19.02 1.77
N ALA A 330 10.42 -18.96 1.58
CA ALA A 330 9.48 -19.80 2.32
C ALA A 330 9.63 -21.29 1.97
N ASP A 331 9.84 -21.61 0.69
CA ASP A 331 10.21 -22.96 0.22
C ASP A 331 11.52 -23.45 0.85
N MET A 332 12.45 -22.54 1.15
CA MET A 332 13.72 -22.82 1.83
C MET A 332 13.57 -22.97 3.36
N GLY A 333 12.36 -22.83 3.90
CA GLY A 333 12.06 -23.00 5.33
C GLY A 333 12.11 -21.70 6.14
N HIS A 334 12.26 -20.54 5.50
CA HIS A 334 12.13 -19.26 6.19
C HIS A 334 10.66 -18.91 6.43
N ASP A 335 10.38 -18.20 7.52
CA ASP A 335 9.02 -17.90 7.94
C ASP A 335 8.46 -16.62 7.30
N PHE A 336 8.36 -16.63 5.96
CA PHE A 336 7.73 -15.57 5.19
C PHE A 336 6.28 -15.90 4.87
N ARG A 337 5.39 -14.91 4.99
CA ARG A 337 3.98 -15.03 4.60
C ARG A 337 3.50 -13.77 3.91
N LEU A 338 2.52 -13.98 3.03
CA LEU A 338 1.87 -12.93 2.28
C LEU A 338 0.39 -12.86 2.64
N THR A 339 -0.23 -11.72 2.40
CA THR A 339 -1.66 -11.53 2.50
C THR A 339 -2.18 -10.76 1.30
N TRP A 340 -3.39 -11.09 0.84
CA TRP A 340 -4.06 -10.37 -0.24
C TRP A 340 -4.80 -9.14 0.29
N TRP A 341 -4.54 -8.00 -0.33
CA TRP A 341 -5.19 -6.73 -0.07
C TRP A 341 -6.18 -6.43 -1.21
N PRO A 342 -7.50 -6.52 -0.99
CA PRO A 342 -8.50 -6.22 -2.01
C PRO A 342 -8.74 -4.71 -2.04
N THR A 343 -9.97 -4.26 -1.76
CA THR A 343 -10.29 -2.85 -1.52
C THR A 343 -10.27 -2.55 -0.02
N LEU A 344 -9.61 -1.47 0.39
CA LEU A 344 -9.55 -1.03 1.79
C LEU A 344 -10.80 -0.25 2.19
N GLU A 345 -11.01 -0.03 3.49
CA GLU A 345 -12.16 0.76 4.01
C GLU A 345 -12.17 2.20 3.47
N THR A 346 -10.99 2.73 3.12
CA THR A 346 -10.85 4.03 2.46
C THR A 346 -11.46 4.03 1.05
N GLY A 347 -11.77 2.86 0.47
CA GLY A 347 -12.11 2.70 -0.94
C GLY A 347 -10.89 2.60 -1.85
N ALA A 348 -9.68 2.54 -1.28
CA ALA A 348 -8.46 2.32 -2.05
C ALA A 348 -8.44 0.90 -2.61
N ILE A 349 -8.33 0.77 -3.92
CA ILE A 349 -8.30 -0.50 -4.63
C ILE A 349 -6.83 -0.97 -4.70
N VAL A 350 -6.48 -1.91 -3.83
CA VAL A 350 -5.10 -2.42 -3.76
C VAL A 350 -4.93 -3.57 -4.74
N ASN A 351 -5.80 -4.59 -4.67
CA ASN A 351 -5.79 -5.80 -5.49
C ASN A 351 -4.38 -6.39 -5.69
N SER A 352 -3.69 -6.59 -4.57
CA SER A 352 -2.28 -6.97 -4.56
C SER A 352 -1.90 -7.75 -3.31
N PHE A 353 -0.81 -8.50 -3.40
CA PHE A 353 -0.19 -9.14 -2.23
C PHE A 353 0.73 -8.18 -1.47
N ALA A 354 0.69 -8.28 -0.14
CA ALA A 354 1.60 -7.60 0.77
C ALA A 354 2.31 -8.62 1.68
N LEU A 355 3.51 -8.30 2.12
CA LEU A 355 4.26 -9.12 3.08
C LEU A 355 3.66 -8.95 4.48
N SER A 356 3.13 -10.03 5.06
CA SER A 356 2.53 -10.05 6.41
C SER A 356 3.43 -10.67 7.47
N ARG A 357 4.47 -11.39 7.07
CA ARG A 357 5.38 -12.06 8.01
C ARG A 357 6.76 -12.23 7.41
N ALA A 358 7.77 -12.09 8.27
CA ALA A 358 9.17 -12.33 7.94
C ALA A 358 9.92 -12.92 9.15
N PRO A 359 11.05 -13.63 8.93
CA PRO A 359 11.89 -14.17 10.00
C PRO A 359 12.30 -13.11 11.04
N GLU A 360 12.59 -13.53 12.27
CA GLU A 360 13.18 -12.72 13.37
C GLU A 360 12.30 -11.61 13.98
N LEU A 361 11.42 -10.99 13.19
CA LEU A 361 10.47 -9.96 13.65
C LEU A 361 9.10 -10.53 14.02
N GLY A 362 8.81 -11.77 13.61
CA GLY A 362 7.54 -12.43 13.87
C GLY A 362 6.40 -11.75 13.10
N LYS A 363 5.25 -11.67 13.75
CA LYS A 363 3.98 -11.22 13.14
C LYS A 363 4.01 -9.73 12.83
N THR A 364 3.61 -9.31 11.62
CA THR A 364 3.33 -7.87 11.42
C THR A 364 2.00 -7.54 12.07
N ILE A 365 2.10 -6.70 13.09
CA ILE A 365 0.96 -5.98 13.63
C ILE A 365 0.62 -4.88 12.62
N GLY A 366 -0.66 -4.64 12.31
CA GLY A 366 -1.11 -3.63 11.31
C GLY A 366 -0.50 -2.22 11.45
N LEU A 367 0.05 -1.89 12.63
CA LEU A 367 0.82 -0.67 12.91
C LEU A 367 2.29 -0.68 12.41
N ARG A 368 2.75 -1.78 11.81
CA ARG A 368 4.09 -1.96 11.26
C ARG A 368 3.99 -2.52 9.87
N SER A 369 4.50 -1.75 8.90
CA SER A 369 4.69 -2.24 7.55
C SER A 369 6.13 -2.68 7.37
N PHE A 370 6.34 -3.69 6.54
CA PHE A 370 7.61 -3.87 5.89
C PHE A 370 7.69 -2.90 4.72
N VAL A 371 8.84 -2.27 4.56
CA VAL A 371 9.22 -1.72 3.26
C VAL A 371 10.35 -2.59 2.73
N THR A 372 10.14 -3.09 1.53
CA THR A 372 11.12 -3.87 0.80
C THR A 372 11.78 -2.92 -0.19
N THR A 373 13.08 -2.73 -0.02
CA THR A 373 13.87 -2.02 -1.02
C THR A 373 14.61 -3.06 -1.84
N THR A 374 14.36 -3.07 -3.15
CA THR A 374 15.07 -3.94 -4.07
C THR A 374 16.03 -3.08 -4.86
N SER A 375 17.32 -3.38 -4.72
CA SER A 375 18.38 -2.68 -5.43
C SER A 375 19.00 -3.57 -6.49
N VAL A 376 19.03 -3.04 -7.70
CA VAL A 376 19.67 -3.65 -8.85
C VAL A 376 21.19 -3.54 -8.76
N LEU A 377 21.71 -2.46 -8.17
CA LEU A 377 23.14 -2.17 -8.00
C LEU A 377 23.46 -1.75 -6.56
N ASN A 378 24.51 -2.30 -5.97
CA ASN A 378 25.06 -1.88 -4.68
C ASN A 378 25.49 -0.41 -4.66
N GLU A 379 25.71 0.18 -5.84
CA GLU A 379 26.07 1.59 -6.01
C GLU A 379 24.97 2.53 -5.48
N PHE A 380 23.69 2.11 -5.45
CA PHE A 380 22.58 2.97 -5.01
C PHE A 380 22.79 3.62 -3.64
N GLY A 381 23.36 2.91 -2.67
CA GLY A 381 23.65 3.46 -1.34
C GLY A 381 24.80 4.48 -1.29
N LYS A 382 25.60 4.58 -2.37
CA LYS A 382 26.74 5.50 -2.53
C LYS A 382 26.47 6.63 -3.51
N ASP A 383 25.53 6.43 -4.44
CA ASP A 383 25.31 7.31 -5.60
C ASP A 383 24.26 8.39 -5.36
N ILE A 384 23.28 8.05 -4.52
CA ILE A 384 22.20 8.93 -4.13
C ILE A 384 22.25 8.90 -2.60
N PHE A 385 22.90 9.91 -2.01
CA PHE A 385 23.03 9.94 -0.55
C PHE A 385 21.65 10.17 0.07
N PHE A 386 21.11 9.08 0.59
CA PHE A 386 19.84 8.98 1.29
C PHE A 386 20.04 9.34 2.76
N SER A 387 20.38 10.59 3.05
CA SER A 387 20.05 11.09 4.36
C SER A 387 18.64 11.67 4.30
N ASP A 388 17.81 11.24 5.25
CA ASP A 388 16.69 11.98 5.81
C ASP A 388 16.97 13.50 5.96
N ARG A 389 18.24 13.89 5.94
CA ARG A 389 18.76 15.26 5.89
C ARG A 389 19.31 15.59 4.49
N MET A 390 18.62 16.51 3.78
CA MET A 390 19.15 17.35 2.68
C MET A 390 19.23 16.68 1.27
N PRO A 391 19.37 17.44 0.15
CA PRO A 391 19.13 16.95 -1.21
C PRO A 391 19.88 15.67 -1.55
N GLY A 392 19.22 14.76 -2.27
CA GLY A 392 19.91 13.68 -2.96
C GLY A 392 21.02 14.28 -3.82
N VAL A 393 22.26 13.90 -3.52
CA VAL A 393 23.40 14.24 -4.37
C VAL A 393 23.34 13.28 -5.55
N CYS A 394 23.20 13.79 -6.78
CA CYS A 394 23.27 12.95 -7.98
C CYS A 394 24.74 12.67 -8.30
N ASN A 395 25.32 11.66 -7.66
CA ASN A 395 26.72 11.30 -7.78
C ASN A 395 26.93 10.20 -8.84
N PHE A 396 26.51 10.49 -10.08
CA PHE A 396 26.72 9.63 -11.24
C PHE A 396 27.01 10.48 -12.48
N ASP A 397 27.47 9.85 -13.55
CA ASP A 397 27.76 10.50 -14.82
C ASP A 397 26.47 10.75 -15.61
N ALA A 398 26.24 12.00 -16.01
CA ALA A 398 25.03 12.45 -16.70
C ALA A 398 24.80 11.79 -18.07
N VAL A 399 25.86 11.27 -18.70
CA VAL A 399 25.79 10.70 -20.05
C VAL A 399 25.71 9.19 -20.01
N THR A 400 26.47 8.55 -19.12
CA THR A 400 26.56 7.09 -19.04
C THR A 400 25.72 6.49 -17.93
N GLY A 401 25.24 7.29 -16.97
CA GLY A 401 24.47 6.82 -15.81
C GLY A 401 25.30 6.08 -14.75
N ARG A 402 26.62 5.92 -14.96
CA ARG A 402 27.54 5.17 -14.10
C ARG A 402 28.01 6.00 -12.93
N SER A 403 28.28 5.36 -11.81
CA SER A 403 28.73 6.05 -10.60
C SER A 403 30.18 5.80 -10.24
N ASP A 404 30.77 4.75 -10.80
CA ASP A 404 32.19 4.42 -10.63
C ASP A 404 33.12 5.37 -11.39
N THR A 405 32.63 6.05 -12.43
CA THR A 405 33.39 7.04 -13.20
C THR A 405 32.50 8.22 -13.58
N ILE A 406 32.77 9.41 -13.02
CA ILE A 406 32.01 10.64 -13.29
C ILE A 406 32.87 11.59 -14.14
N ASN A 407 32.62 11.61 -15.45
CA ASN A 407 33.27 12.52 -16.39
C ASN A 407 32.42 13.78 -16.63
N THR A 408 31.11 13.61 -16.64
CA THR A 408 30.11 14.66 -16.83
C THR A 408 29.18 14.67 -15.63
N PRO A 409 29.34 15.60 -14.67
CA PRO A 409 28.44 15.70 -13.53
C PRO A 409 26.98 15.96 -13.96
N VAL A 410 26.02 15.39 -13.24
CA VAL A 410 24.59 15.67 -13.45
C VAL A 410 24.31 17.17 -13.22
N PRO A 411 23.73 17.88 -14.19
CA PRO A 411 23.29 19.25 -13.98
C PRO A 411 22.36 19.33 -12.77
N MET A 412 22.57 20.31 -11.90
CA MET A 412 21.72 20.45 -10.71
C MET A 412 20.24 20.57 -11.11
N THR A 413 19.90 21.24 -12.20
CA THR A 413 18.53 21.31 -12.72
C THR A 413 17.90 19.95 -12.99
N ASP A 414 18.66 19.00 -13.54
CA ASP A 414 18.21 17.62 -13.78
C ASP A 414 18.08 16.85 -12.47
N CYS A 415 19.08 16.97 -11.60
CA CYS A 415 19.07 16.33 -10.29
C CYS A 415 17.83 16.73 -9.46
N VAL A 416 17.54 18.03 -9.47
CA VAL A 416 16.38 18.64 -8.82
C VAL A 416 15.07 18.16 -9.43
N ARG A 417 15.00 18.11 -10.76
CA ARG A 417 13.79 17.72 -11.50
C ARG A 417 13.42 16.26 -11.27
N ASP A 418 14.38 15.35 -11.33
CA ASP A 418 14.07 13.92 -11.38
C ASP A 418 14.30 13.18 -10.06
N PHE A 419 15.21 13.63 -9.19
CA PHE A 419 15.69 12.84 -8.05
C PHE A 419 15.41 13.45 -6.67
N TRP A 420 14.84 14.65 -6.59
CA TRP A 420 14.83 15.40 -5.33
C TRP A 420 13.57 15.19 -4.47
N SER A 421 12.44 14.76 -5.03
CA SER A 421 11.33 14.29 -4.19
C SER A 421 11.73 12.94 -3.58
N ALA A 422 11.43 12.66 -2.29
CA ALA A 422 11.71 11.32 -1.73
C ALA A 422 10.97 10.20 -2.48
N PHE A 423 9.91 10.56 -3.20
CA PHE A 423 9.13 9.69 -4.08
C PHE A 423 9.67 9.70 -5.53
N GLY A 424 10.45 10.71 -5.92
CA GLY A 424 11.22 10.79 -7.17
C GLY A 424 12.42 9.85 -7.21
N ILE A 425 12.46 8.84 -6.35
CA ILE A 425 13.58 7.93 -6.23
C ILE A 425 13.03 6.54 -6.47
N GLY A 426 13.36 5.97 -7.63
CA GLY A 426 12.98 4.61 -7.96
C GLY A 426 13.47 3.63 -6.90
N GLY A 427 12.54 3.14 -6.09
CA GLY A 427 12.78 2.05 -5.13
C GLY A 427 13.10 2.45 -3.69
N TRP A 428 13.12 3.73 -3.28
CA TRP A 428 13.52 4.08 -1.91
C TRP A 428 12.38 4.22 -0.88
N PHE A 429 11.16 4.56 -1.30
CA PHE A 429 9.99 4.62 -0.40
C PHE A 429 8.76 3.87 -0.90
N GLY A 430 8.91 3.08 -1.96
CA GLY A 430 7.78 2.86 -2.85
C GLY A 430 6.75 1.87 -2.36
N ASN A 431 5.49 2.31 -2.31
CA ASN A 431 4.30 1.50 -2.12
C ASN A 431 4.00 0.60 -3.35
N ILE A 432 5.04 0.11 -4.02
CA ILE A 432 4.90 -0.89 -5.08
C ILE A 432 4.61 -2.20 -4.38
N ASN A 433 3.40 -2.70 -4.57
CA ASN A 433 3.06 -4.02 -4.07
C ASN A 433 4.00 -5.07 -4.69
N ASN A 434 4.41 -6.06 -3.89
CA ASN A 434 5.47 -7.01 -4.24
C ASN A 434 5.16 -7.82 -5.50
N ASP A 435 3.89 -7.98 -5.85
CA ASP A 435 3.43 -8.68 -7.03
C ASP A 435 3.31 -7.78 -8.29
N LEU A 436 3.49 -6.47 -8.17
CA LEU A 436 3.58 -5.53 -9.31
C LEU A 436 5.02 -5.29 -9.75
N TRP A 437 5.96 -5.46 -8.82
CA TRP A 437 7.37 -5.32 -9.13
C TRP A 437 7.87 -6.58 -9.83
N MET A 438 7.86 -6.58 -11.15
CA MET A 438 8.48 -7.66 -11.92
C MET A 438 10.00 -7.62 -11.82
N MET A 439 10.61 -8.78 -11.60
CA MET A 439 12.06 -8.96 -11.41
C MET A 439 12.65 -10.05 -12.32
N PRO A 440 12.48 -9.97 -13.65
CA PRO A 440 12.96 -11.02 -14.55
C PRO A 440 14.49 -11.07 -14.71
N TYR A 441 15.24 -10.16 -14.06
CA TYR A 441 16.70 -10.04 -14.17
C TYR A 441 17.46 -10.21 -12.84
N GLY A 442 16.75 -10.56 -11.76
CA GLY A 442 17.31 -10.68 -10.42
C GLY A 442 17.53 -9.34 -9.73
N ALA A 443 18.28 -9.34 -8.62
CA ALA A 443 18.68 -8.14 -7.89
C ALA A 443 20.01 -8.39 -7.16
N GLU A 444 20.79 -7.34 -6.89
CA GLU A 444 21.97 -7.48 -6.04
C GLU A 444 21.55 -7.55 -4.57
N ASN A 445 20.58 -6.72 -4.18
CA ASN A 445 20.05 -6.74 -2.82
C ASN A 445 18.53 -6.67 -2.81
N VAL A 446 17.93 -7.47 -1.93
CA VAL A 446 16.59 -7.22 -1.40
C VAL A 446 16.76 -6.93 0.09
N VAL A 447 16.57 -5.68 0.48
CA VAL A 447 16.69 -5.23 1.87
C VAL A 447 15.31 -5.04 2.45
N LEU A 448 15.05 -5.75 3.54
CA LEU A 448 13.86 -5.54 4.35
C LEU A 448 14.15 -4.47 5.39
N SER A 449 13.33 -3.43 5.38
CA SER A 449 13.34 -2.41 6.41
C SER A 449 12.06 -2.49 7.21
N LYS A 450 12.21 -2.53 8.52
CA LYS A 450 11.10 -2.33 9.44
C LYS A 450 10.71 -0.86 9.41
N GLN A 451 9.53 -0.56 8.88
CA GLN A 451 8.93 0.75 9.11
C GLN A 451 7.95 0.63 10.27
N ASP A 452 8.38 1.14 11.42
CA ASP A 452 7.43 1.52 12.45
C ASP A 452 6.63 2.70 11.88
N LEU A 453 5.33 2.52 11.66
CA LEU A 453 4.46 3.63 11.20
C LEU A 453 4.54 4.83 12.16
N ASN A 454 5.02 4.65 13.40
CA ASN A 454 5.39 5.73 14.33
C ASN A 454 6.12 6.92 13.68
N ASN A 455 7.01 6.67 12.70
CA ASN A 455 7.78 7.73 12.05
C ASN A 455 6.98 8.54 11.03
N ALA A 456 5.81 8.09 10.56
CA ALA A 456 4.95 8.86 9.66
C ALA A 456 4.03 9.86 10.42
N GLY A 457 4.49 10.39 11.56
CA GLY A 457 3.70 11.29 12.42
C GLY A 457 2.81 10.60 13.45
N PHE A 458 2.78 9.27 13.47
CA PHE A 458 1.89 8.47 14.33
C PHE A 458 2.37 8.29 15.78
N HIS A 459 3.55 8.81 16.17
CA HIS A 459 3.85 9.07 17.59
C HIS A 459 2.75 9.88 18.28
N SER A 460 1.98 10.64 17.50
CA SER A 460 0.82 11.34 18.00
C SER A 460 -0.28 10.38 18.48
N LEU A 461 -0.56 9.23 17.86
CA LEU A 461 -1.71 8.34 18.18
C LEU A 461 -1.68 7.62 19.54
N GLY A 462 -0.84 8.03 20.50
CA GLY A 462 -0.88 7.44 21.85
C GLY A 462 -0.09 6.18 22.06
N THR A 463 0.66 5.74 21.05
CA THR A 463 1.57 4.63 21.22
C THR A 463 2.96 5.12 21.52
N LYS A 464 3.41 4.85 22.75
CA LYS A 464 4.85 4.66 22.98
C LYS A 464 5.18 3.21 22.66
N ILE A 465 5.42 2.92 21.38
CA ILE A 465 5.99 1.64 20.99
C ILE A 465 7.49 1.70 21.34
N ASP A 466 7.83 1.54 22.62
CA ASP A 466 9.20 1.20 23.01
C ASP A 466 9.47 -0.18 22.40
N SER A 467 10.19 -0.17 21.27
CA SER A 467 10.83 -1.31 20.63
C SER A 467 10.23 -2.65 21.03
N VAL A 468 9.15 -3.08 20.36
CA VAL A 468 8.59 -4.44 20.53
C VAL A 468 9.76 -5.42 20.58
N SER A 469 10.03 -5.88 21.80
CA SER A 469 10.86 -7.04 22.06
C SER A 469 10.21 -8.22 21.35
N LYS A 470 10.93 -9.33 21.19
CA LYS A 470 10.45 -10.60 20.63
C LYS A 470 9.15 -11.18 21.25
N ASN A 471 8.47 -10.46 22.15
CA ASN A 471 7.41 -10.91 23.05
C ASN A 471 6.02 -10.33 22.77
N GLU A 472 5.76 -9.65 21.64
CA GLU A 472 4.38 -9.23 21.26
C GLU A 472 3.67 -8.30 22.28
N ILE A 473 4.34 -7.26 22.79
CA ILE A 473 3.77 -6.30 23.78
C ILE A 473 3.82 -4.86 23.24
N ILE A 474 2.73 -4.09 23.39
CA ILE A 474 2.62 -2.65 23.09
C ILE A 474 2.02 -1.91 24.29
N GLN A 475 2.49 -0.71 24.59
CA GLN A 475 1.79 0.21 25.50
C GLN A 475 0.95 1.21 24.69
N TRP A 476 -0.32 1.36 25.06
CA TRP A 476 -1.29 2.22 24.40
C TRP A 476 -1.90 3.20 25.39
N ASP A 477 -1.87 4.49 25.10
CA ASP A 477 -2.53 5.55 25.87
C ASP A 477 -3.88 5.91 25.21
N TYR A 478 -5.00 5.54 25.82
CA TYR A 478 -6.33 5.89 25.27
C TYR A 478 -6.65 7.38 25.36
N ASN A 479 -5.95 8.14 26.21
CA ASN A 479 -6.12 9.58 26.38
C ASN A 479 -5.08 10.41 25.61
N TRP A 480 -4.33 9.78 24.70
CA TRP A 480 -3.25 10.44 23.97
C TRP A 480 -3.66 11.72 23.27
N ARG A 481 -4.86 11.75 22.69
CA ARG A 481 -5.33 12.91 21.91
C ARG A 481 -5.46 14.11 22.82
N HIS A 482 -5.89 13.88 24.05
CA HIS A 482 -5.93 14.90 25.08
C HIS A 482 -4.51 15.31 25.47
N ASN A 483 -3.62 14.36 25.74
CA ASN A 483 -2.23 14.62 26.13
C ASN A 483 -1.44 15.40 25.05
N ALA A 484 -1.58 15.03 23.78
CA ALA A 484 -0.94 15.68 22.64
C ALA A 484 -1.45 17.10 22.39
N LEU A 485 -2.70 17.41 22.75
CA LEU A 485 -3.24 18.77 22.70
C LEU A 485 -2.73 19.61 23.89
N VAL A 486 -2.55 19.00 25.06
CA VAL A 486 -1.99 19.66 26.25
C VAL A 486 -0.54 20.10 26.04
N ASP A 487 0.29 19.24 25.45
CA ASP A 487 1.68 19.56 25.09
C ASP A 487 1.78 20.74 24.10
N LYS A 488 0.69 21.03 23.38
CA LYS A 488 0.57 22.18 22.45
C LYS A 488 -0.07 23.41 23.09
N GLY A 489 -0.20 23.47 24.42
CA GLY A 489 -0.67 24.63 25.17
C GLY A 489 -2.20 24.71 25.35
N VAL A 490 -2.93 23.63 25.04
CA VAL A 490 -4.34 23.49 25.42
C VAL A 490 -4.41 23.08 26.91
N LYS A 491 -5.38 23.58 27.67
CA LYS A 491 -5.39 23.50 29.15
C LYS A 491 -5.19 22.07 29.70
N ALA A 492 -4.29 21.95 30.68
CA ALA A 492 -3.84 20.73 31.36
C ALA A 492 -4.85 20.08 32.33
N ASP A 493 -6.14 20.43 32.25
CA ASP A 493 -7.12 20.09 33.29
C ASP A 493 -7.66 18.64 33.20
N TYR A 494 -7.18 17.80 32.27
CA TYR A 494 -7.58 16.38 32.13
C TYR A 494 -6.39 15.41 31.97
N ILE A 495 -5.39 15.50 32.84
CA ILE A 495 -4.29 14.52 32.87
C ILE A 495 -4.70 13.37 33.81
N ASP A 496 -5.39 12.37 33.26
CA ASP A 496 -5.35 11.02 33.81
C ASP A 496 -4.91 10.12 32.67
N SER A 497 -3.64 9.67 32.69
CA SER A 497 -3.10 8.85 31.61
C SER A 497 -3.75 7.48 31.64
N ASP A 498 -4.40 7.10 30.55
CA ASP A 498 -5.16 5.85 30.44
C ASP A 498 -4.36 4.82 29.65
N ILE A 499 -3.20 4.48 30.23
CA ILE A 499 -2.18 3.64 29.60
C ILE A 499 -2.46 2.17 29.92
N VAL A 500 -2.64 1.38 28.87
CA VAL A 500 -2.77 -0.07 28.95
C VAL A 500 -1.59 -0.76 28.27
N THR A 501 -1.38 -2.03 28.63
CA THR A 501 -0.43 -2.93 27.98
C THR A 501 -1.18 -3.93 27.12
N LEU A 502 -1.05 -3.81 25.81
CA LEU A 502 -1.62 -4.73 24.84
C LEU A 502 -0.63 -5.87 24.58
N ARG A 503 -1.09 -7.12 24.64
CA ARG A 503 -0.27 -8.31 24.34
C ARG A 503 -1.10 -9.50 23.88
N THR A 504 -0.52 -10.38 23.08
CA THR A 504 -1.13 -11.69 22.81
C THR A 504 -1.05 -12.55 24.06
N LEU A 505 -2.13 -13.26 24.38
CA LEU A 505 -2.15 -14.27 25.43
C LEU A 505 -2.34 -15.66 24.81
N THR A 506 -1.96 -16.71 25.53
CA THR A 506 -2.24 -18.09 25.12
C THR A 506 -3.65 -18.48 25.58
N PRO A 507 -4.57 -18.83 24.65
CA PRO A 507 -5.88 -19.33 24.99
C PRO A 507 -5.78 -20.75 25.59
N ALA A 508 -6.75 -21.12 26.44
CA ALA A 508 -6.82 -22.48 26.96
C ALA A 508 -7.16 -23.48 25.85
N THR A 509 -6.53 -24.66 25.89
CA THR A 509 -6.83 -25.78 24.98
C THR A 509 -7.21 -27.02 25.76
N GLU A 510 -7.68 -28.08 25.08
CA GLU A 510 -7.95 -29.37 25.72
C GLU A 510 -6.70 -29.94 26.40
N GLU A 511 -5.53 -29.70 25.81
CA GLU A 511 -4.23 -30.20 26.27
C GLU A 511 -3.59 -29.28 27.32
N ASN A 512 -3.88 -27.98 27.25
CA ASN A 512 -3.34 -26.96 28.15
C ASN A 512 -4.47 -26.09 28.72
N GLN A 513 -5.25 -26.69 29.62
CA GLN A 513 -6.27 -25.96 30.36
C GLN A 513 -5.62 -24.97 31.31
N ASN A 514 -6.00 -23.70 31.19
CA ASN A 514 -5.62 -22.67 32.13
C ASN A 514 -6.84 -22.35 33.01
N GLY A 515 -6.75 -22.69 34.29
CA GLY A 515 -7.88 -22.59 35.23
C GLY A 515 -8.83 -23.80 35.19
N LYS A 516 -10.02 -23.62 35.79
CA LYS A 516 -11.06 -24.67 35.93
C LYS A 516 -12.31 -24.39 35.09
N ALA A 517 -12.24 -23.38 34.23
CA ALA A 517 -13.36 -22.99 33.40
C ALA A 517 -13.59 -24.04 32.29
N PRO A 518 -14.84 -24.31 31.90
CA PRO A 518 -15.10 -25.16 30.75
C PRO A 518 -14.59 -24.49 29.47
N LEU A 519 -13.97 -25.30 28.60
CA LEU A 519 -13.55 -24.86 27.27
C LEU A 519 -14.77 -24.62 26.38
N LEU A 520 -14.75 -23.48 25.70
CA LEU A 520 -15.70 -23.10 24.69
C LEU A 520 -15.34 -23.82 23.39
N ASN A 521 -16.36 -24.37 22.73
CA ASN A 521 -16.25 -25.12 21.48
C ASN A 521 -17.39 -24.71 20.55
N GLU A 522 -17.45 -25.33 19.37
CA GLU A 522 -18.49 -25.08 18.36
C GLU A 522 -19.94 -25.24 18.87
N ASN A 523 -20.14 -25.96 19.99
CA ASN A 523 -21.45 -26.17 20.60
C ASN A 523 -21.84 -25.10 21.63
N HIS A 524 -20.94 -24.17 21.96
CA HIS A 524 -21.32 -22.98 22.72
C HIS A 524 -22.20 -22.07 21.85
N PHE A 525 -23.24 -21.50 22.45
CA PHE A 525 -24.32 -20.80 21.74
C PHE A 525 -23.78 -19.80 20.70
N GLY A 526 -24.09 -20.02 19.42
CA GLY A 526 -23.73 -19.10 18.34
C GLY A 526 -22.24 -19.08 18.02
N TRP A 527 -21.83 -19.94 17.09
CA TRP A 527 -20.65 -19.66 16.28
C TRP A 527 -20.72 -18.19 15.80
N LYS A 528 -19.62 -17.42 15.91
CA LYS A 528 -19.52 -15.97 15.58
C LYS A 528 -19.96 -14.97 16.67
N VAL A 529 -19.85 -15.30 17.97
CA VAL A 529 -19.99 -14.32 19.05
C VAL A 529 -18.68 -14.21 19.83
N ALA A 530 -18.00 -13.07 19.72
CA ALA A 530 -16.82 -12.74 20.53
C ALA A 530 -17.17 -11.80 21.69
N ASP A 531 -18.34 -11.18 21.67
CA ASP A 531 -18.79 -10.36 22.79
C ASP A 531 -19.42 -11.22 23.89
N CYS A 532 -18.62 -11.58 24.89
CA CYS A 532 -19.05 -12.37 26.04
C CYS A 532 -20.24 -11.72 26.78
N THR A 533 -20.40 -10.39 26.70
CA THR A 533 -21.48 -9.66 27.39
C THR A 533 -22.87 -9.94 26.81
N VAL A 534 -22.94 -10.53 25.60
CA VAL A 534 -24.20 -11.03 25.03
C VAL A 534 -24.78 -12.14 25.91
N CYS A 535 -23.92 -13.03 26.43
CA CYS A 535 -24.31 -14.21 27.20
C CYS A 535 -24.13 -14.06 28.71
N HIS A 536 -23.40 -13.04 29.13
CA HIS A 536 -23.18 -12.73 30.54
C HIS A 536 -23.65 -11.31 30.78
N ASN A 537 -24.92 -11.18 31.12
CA ASN A 537 -25.56 -9.92 31.43
C ASN A 537 -26.34 -10.08 32.74
N GLU A 538 -27.04 -9.02 33.14
CA GLU A 538 -27.81 -9.00 34.39
C GLU A 538 -28.93 -10.06 34.40
N GLU A 539 -29.43 -10.46 33.22
CA GLU A 539 -30.56 -11.36 33.05
C GLU A 539 -30.09 -12.81 32.82
N ALA A 540 -30.38 -13.71 33.76
CA ALA A 540 -30.02 -15.14 33.65
C ALA A 540 -30.85 -15.95 32.64
N ALA A 541 -31.78 -15.32 31.91
CA ALA A 541 -32.63 -15.96 30.90
C ALA A 541 -33.32 -14.88 30.03
N PRO A 542 -33.65 -15.15 28.75
CA PRO A 542 -33.45 -16.40 28.02
C PRO A 542 -32.07 -16.56 27.35
N LEU A 543 -31.20 -15.53 27.42
CA LEU A 543 -29.93 -15.50 26.69
C LEU A 543 -28.70 -15.24 27.57
N GLY A 544 -28.86 -14.97 28.87
CA GLY A 544 -27.74 -14.67 29.77
C GLY A 544 -27.52 -15.72 30.87
N HIS A 545 -26.35 -15.73 31.50
CA HIS A 545 -25.99 -16.65 32.59
C HIS A 545 -26.15 -16.01 33.99
N GLY A 546 -26.35 -14.69 34.07
CA GLY A 546 -26.47 -13.93 35.32
C GLY A 546 -25.16 -13.82 36.13
N GLY A 547 -24.81 -12.60 36.58
CA GLY A 547 -23.70 -12.36 37.52
C GLY A 547 -22.58 -11.45 36.99
N TYR A 548 -21.94 -10.67 37.89
CA TYR A 548 -21.01 -9.57 37.56
C TYR A 548 -19.53 -9.80 37.91
N SER A 549 -19.13 -10.98 38.40
CA SER A 549 -17.72 -11.19 38.72
C SER A 549 -16.95 -11.68 37.50
N TRP A 550 -16.55 -10.72 36.68
CA TRP A 550 -15.71 -10.96 35.52
C TRP A 550 -14.25 -10.67 35.85
N PRO A 551 -13.32 -11.51 35.40
CA PRO A 551 -11.92 -11.15 35.44
C PRO A 551 -11.69 -10.01 34.44
N VAL A 552 -11.25 -8.85 34.95
CA VAL A 552 -10.67 -7.77 34.16
C VAL A 552 -9.17 -7.96 34.13
N ASN A 553 -8.53 -7.62 33.02
CA ASN A 553 -7.07 -7.73 32.89
C ASN A 553 -6.38 -6.52 33.55
N ALA A 554 -6.62 -6.31 34.85
CA ALA A 554 -6.10 -5.17 35.60
C ALA A 554 -4.57 -5.14 35.66
N ALA A 555 -3.92 -6.31 35.52
CA ALA A 555 -2.46 -6.41 35.43
C ALA A 555 -1.90 -5.67 34.20
N ASP A 556 -2.69 -5.57 33.13
CA ASP A 556 -2.35 -4.87 31.90
C ASP A 556 -2.97 -3.45 31.84
N GLY A 557 -3.53 -2.97 32.95
CA GLY A 557 -4.12 -1.62 33.05
C GLY A 557 -5.58 -1.50 32.64
N PHE A 558 -6.26 -2.61 32.30
CA PHE A 558 -7.68 -2.56 31.93
C PHE A 558 -8.59 -2.49 33.15
N ASP A 559 -9.56 -1.58 33.08
CA ASP A 559 -10.65 -1.41 34.05
C ASP A 559 -11.99 -2.00 33.57
N GLU A 560 -12.03 -2.51 32.35
CA GLU A 560 -13.20 -3.18 31.77
C GLU A 560 -12.90 -4.56 31.20
N ILE A 561 -13.98 -5.31 30.94
CA ILE A 561 -13.92 -6.73 30.56
C ILE A 561 -13.40 -6.89 29.14
N GLN A 562 -12.44 -7.80 28.99
CA GLN A 562 -11.79 -8.10 27.72
C GLN A 562 -12.11 -9.53 27.26
N PRO A 563 -12.80 -9.73 26.12
CA PRO A 563 -13.08 -11.07 25.60
C PRO A 563 -11.82 -11.90 25.35
N TYR A 564 -10.73 -11.27 24.92
CA TYR A 564 -9.46 -11.94 24.73
C TYR A 564 -8.86 -12.48 26.03
N TYR A 565 -9.06 -11.77 27.15
CA TYR A 565 -8.64 -12.25 28.45
C TYR A 565 -9.47 -13.47 28.89
N CYS A 566 -10.77 -13.49 28.61
CA CYS A 566 -11.63 -14.65 28.89
C CYS A 566 -11.16 -15.91 28.16
N SER A 567 -10.71 -15.80 26.90
CA SER A 567 -10.21 -16.95 26.13
C SER A 567 -8.97 -17.62 26.73
N THR A 568 -8.23 -16.93 27.61
CA THR A 568 -7.13 -17.56 28.35
C THR A 568 -7.58 -18.66 29.28
N CYS A 569 -8.82 -18.65 29.77
CA CYS A 569 -9.39 -19.70 30.62
C CYS A 569 -10.41 -20.56 29.89
N HIS A 570 -11.13 -19.95 28.96
CA HIS A 570 -12.28 -20.54 28.27
C HIS A 570 -11.93 -21.05 26.87
N GLY A 571 -10.72 -20.83 26.38
CA GLY A 571 -10.33 -21.18 25.01
C GLY A 571 -10.95 -20.25 23.96
N ASN A 572 -10.66 -20.55 22.69
CA ASN A 572 -10.92 -19.67 21.54
C ASN A 572 -12.32 -19.82 20.90
N ASN A 573 -13.30 -20.34 21.63
CA ASN A 573 -14.68 -20.55 21.17
C ASN A 573 -14.80 -21.28 19.81
N GLY A 574 -13.84 -22.16 19.48
CA GLY A 574 -13.86 -22.91 18.21
C GLY A 574 -13.77 -22.03 16.96
N ALA A 575 -13.01 -20.92 17.03
CA ALA A 575 -12.72 -20.09 15.86
C ALA A 575 -12.20 -20.95 14.69
N PRO A 576 -12.69 -20.77 13.46
CA PRO A 576 -12.22 -21.52 12.29
C PRO A 576 -10.70 -21.39 12.10
N GLU A 577 -10.09 -22.40 11.49
CA GLU A 577 -8.64 -22.48 11.21
C GLU A 577 -8.09 -21.22 10.52
N ALA A 578 -8.89 -20.55 9.68
CA ALA A 578 -8.47 -19.30 9.03
C ALA A 578 -8.41 -18.06 9.94
N HIS A 579 -8.79 -18.17 11.22
CA HIS A 579 -8.80 -17.04 12.14
C HIS A 579 -7.46 -16.86 12.90
N GLY A 580 -6.55 -17.85 12.90
CA GLY A 580 -5.20 -17.71 13.45
C GLY A 580 -4.21 -16.94 12.56
N ARG A 581 -4.67 -16.51 11.39
CA ARG A 581 -3.91 -15.80 10.37
C ARG A 581 -3.72 -14.33 10.71
N GLU A 582 -2.56 -13.73 10.45
CA GLU A 582 -2.01 -12.60 11.21
C GLU A 582 -2.31 -11.22 10.59
N ALA A 583 -2.60 -11.17 9.28
CA ALA A 583 -3.11 -9.99 8.59
C ALA A 583 -4.58 -9.67 8.93
N ARG A 584 -4.84 -8.95 10.03
CA ARG A 584 -6.20 -8.90 10.63
C ARG A 584 -6.97 -7.57 10.52
N CYS A 585 -6.30 -6.43 10.38
CA CYS A 585 -6.98 -5.13 10.51
C CYS A 585 -7.92 -4.85 9.34
N PHE A 586 -7.45 -4.88 8.09
CA PHE A 586 -8.30 -4.49 6.95
C PHE A 586 -9.26 -5.59 6.48
N TRP A 587 -9.00 -6.86 6.82
CA TRP A 587 -9.81 -8.01 6.40
C TRP A 587 -11.15 -8.08 7.10
N CYS A 588 -11.13 -7.90 8.42
CA CYS A 588 -12.34 -7.92 9.22
C CYS A 588 -13.01 -6.54 9.24
N HIS A 589 -12.25 -5.45 9.10
CA HIS A 589 -12.81 -4.10 9.21
C HIS A 589 -13.16 -3.44 7.86
N SER A 590 -13.21 -4.20 6.76
CA SER A 590 -13.85 -3.72 5.52
C SER A 590 -15.37 -3.69 5.67
N GLU A 591 -16.03 -2.78 4.95
CA GLU A 591 -17.47 -2.54 5.03
C GLU A 591 -18.32 -3.82 4.86
N ASP A 592 -17.88 -4.75 4.01
CA ASP A 592 -18.55 -6.00 3.71
C ASP A 592 -18.14 -7.18 4.62
N LYS A 593 -17.09 -7.01 5.42
CA LYS A 593 -16.51 -8.08 6.27
C LYS A 593 -16.57 -7.78 7.78
N LEU A 594 -17.16 -6.64 8.18
CA LEU A 594 -17.34 -6.27 9.59
C LEU A 594 -17.78 -7.46 10.44
N PRO A 595 -17.00 -7.84 11.47
CA PRO A 595 -17.28 -9.04 12.22
C PRO A 595 -18.56 -8.80 13.01
N LYS A 596 -19.60 -9.61 12.82
CA LYS A 596 -20.85 -9.45 13.59
C LYS A 596 -20.62 -9.92 15.04
N ASN A 597 -21.26 -9.28 16.01
CA ASN A 597 -21.22 -9.65 17.43
C ASN A 597 -19.82 -9.64 18.09
N HIS A 598 -18.95 -8.71 17.68
CA HIS A 598 -17.65 -8.42 18.28
C HIS A 598 -17.69 -7.07 19.01
N GLY A 599 -18.83 -6.75 19.62
CA GLY A 599 -19.05 -5.52 20.38
C GLY A 599 -18.69 -4.26 19.57
N PRO A 600 -17.94 -3.31 20.15
CA PRO A 600 -17.47 -2.13 19.44
C PRO A 600 -16.64 -2.42 18.19
N ALA A 601 -15.93 -3.54 18.09
CA ALA A 601 -15.16 -3.93 16.89
C ALA A 601 -16.06 -4.13 15.65
N SER A 602 -17.36 -4.39 15.86
CA SER A 602 -18.37 -4.52 14.81
C SER A 602 -18.97 -3.19 14.37
N THR A 603 -18.64 -2.09 15.05
CA THR A 603 -19.30 -0.81 14.86
C THR A 603 -18.45 0.13 14.03
N ARG A 604 -19.10 1.09 13.39
CA ARG A 604 -18.45 2.22 12.76
C ARG A 604 -18.76 3.45 13.58
N LYS A 605 -17.81 4.36 13.68
CA LYS A 605 -18.02 5.70 14.22
C LYS A 605 -17.91 6.74 13.13
N LEU A 606 -18.70 7.79 13.25
CA LEU A 606 -18.56 8.96 12.41
C LEU A 606 -17.38 9.77 12.95
N LEU A 607 -16.26 9.76 12.24
CA LEU A 607 -15.18 10.70 12.45
C LEU A 607 -15.58 12.02 11.79
N LYS A 608 -15.96 13.01 12.60
CA LYS A 608 -16.30 14.34 12.10
C LYS A 608 -15.08 15.06 11.54
N HIS A 609 -15.30 16.03 10.67
CA HIS A 609 -14.25 16.88 10.11
C HIS A 609 -13.35 17.49 11.19
N GLU A 610 -13.95 18.07 12.24
CA GLU A 610 -13.23 18.67 13.38
C GLU A 610 -12.54 17.63 14.28
N ASP A 611 -12.96 16.37 14.19
CA ASP A 611 -12.40 15.26 14.95
C ASP A 611 -11.30 14.51 14.22
N ASN A 612 -11.20 14.72 12.91
CA ASN A 612 -10.18 14.08 12.12
C ASN A 612 -8.83 14.70 12.43
N TRP A 613 -7.98 13.93 13.14
CA TRP A 613 -6.69 14.42 13.59
C TRP A 613 -5.85 14.97 12.44
N ILE A 614 -5.94 14.36 11.25
CA ILE A 614 -5.22 14.81 10.04
C ILE A 614 -5.60 16.24 9.67
N ASN A 615 -6.87 16.64 9.84
CA ASN A 615 -7.31 18.02 9.60
C ASN A 615 -6.87 19.01 10.68
N THR A 616 -6.56 18.52 11.89
CA THR A 616 -6.26 19.35 13.07
C THR A 616 -4.78 19.42 13.39
N VAL A 617 -4.00 18.43 12.97
CA VAL A 617 -2.56 18.36 13.15
C VAL A 617 -1.91 19.10 11.99
N THR A 618 -1.96 20.43 12.06
CA THR A 618 -0.82 21.20 11.56
C THR A 618 0.35 20.78 12.45
N THR A 619 1.32 20.03 11.94
CA THR A 619 2.60 19.82 12.65
C THR A 619 3.35 21.16 12.67
N ARG A 620 2.85 22.13 13.44
CA ARG A 620 3.50 23.40 13.73
C ARG A 620 4.68 23.09 14.61
N ARG A 621 5.86 23.04 14.01
CA ARG A 621 7.08 23.21 14.78
C ARG A 621 7.61 24.61 14.55
N LYS A 622 7.66 25.39 15.62
CA LYS A 622 8.33 26.68 15.63
C LYS A 622 9.80 26.44 15.29
N ALA A 623 10.36 27.17 14.34
CA ALA A 623 11.78 27.08 14.02
C ALA A 623 12.61 27.30 15.30
N GLY A 624 13.32 26.27 15.79
CA GLY A 624 14.25 26.40 16.93
C GLY A 624 14.27 25.28 17.98
N ASP A 625 13.21 24.46 18.13
CA ASP A 625 13.12 23.50 19.24
C ASP A 625 13.24 22.01 18.78
N ASP A 626 14.37 21.38 19.13
CA ASP A 626 14.73 19.94 19.22
C ASP A 626 14.25 18.91 18.16
N ASN A 627 15.01 18.75 17.08
CA ASN A 627 15.46 17.50 16.41
C ASN A 627 14.52 16.33 15.99
N ASN A 628 13.24 16.25 16.31
CA ASN A 628 12.39 15.14 15.84
C ASN A 628 11.76 15.40 14.45
N MET A 629 12.07 14.54 13.48
CA MET A 629 12.32 14.93 12.09
C MET A 629 11.24 14.56 11.06
N TYR A 630 10.02 14.19 11.47
CA TYR A 630 9.02 13.65 10.54
C TYR A 630 7.63 14.26 10.73
N GLY A 631 7.52 15.56 10.44
CA GLY A 631 6.23 16.22 10.26
C GLY A 631 5.96 16.41 8.78
N PHE A 632 5.29 15.46 8.14
CA PHE A 632 4.44 15.83 7.02
C PHE A 632 3.38 16.75 7.63
N SER A 633 3.43 18.04 7.36
CA SER A 633 2.31 18.89 7.73
C SER A 633 1.16 18.51 6.79
N ASP A 634 0.11 17.91 7.33
CA ASP A 634 -1.03 17.43 6.53
C ASP A 634 -1.91 18.58 5.97
N ASN A 635 -1.48 19.84 6.15
CA ASN A 635 -1.96 20.98 5.38
C ASN A 635 -1.20 21.17 4.05
N HIS A 636 -0.20 20.35 3.71
CA HIS A 636 0.65 20.59 2.53
C HIS A 636 0.02 20.22 1.19
N SER A 637 -0.77 19.16 1.12
CA SER A 637 -1.42 18.72 -0.12
C SER A 637 -2.54 19.65 -0.58
N GLU A 638 -3.13 20.40 0.35
CA GLU A 638 -4.18 21.37 0.07
C GLU A 638 -3.64 22.68 -0.54
N VAL A 639 -2.40 23.03 -0.20
CA VAL A 639 -1.77 24.29 -0.62
C VAL A 639 -1.00 24.15 -1.93
N LEU A 640 -0.56 22.95 -2.33
CA LEU A 640 0.15 22.75 -3.61
C LEU A 640 -0.69 23.16 -4.84
N GLU A 641 -2.02 23.13 -4.73
CA GLU A 641 -2.96 23.49 -5.81
C GLU A 641 -4.04 24.52 -5.40
N GLY A 642 -4.03 25.02 -4.16
CA GLY A 642 -4.93 26.07 -3.69
C GLY A 642 -6.36 25.65 -3.30
N ASP A 643 -6.60 24.37 -2.95
CA ASP A 643 -7.89 23.90 -2.39
C ASP A 643 -7.68 23.44 -0.94
N GLU A 644 -7.94 24.35 0.01
CA GLU A 644 -7.79 24.24 1.48
C GLU A 644 -8.84 23.32 2.16
N LYS A 645 -9.21 22.18 1.55
CA LYS A 645 -10.29 21.33 2.08
C LYS A 645 -9.78 20.07 2.78
N GLY A 646 -9.69 20.16 4.09
CA GLY A 646 -9.55 19.00 4.97
C GLY A 646 -10.62 17.94 4.71
N TYR A 647 -10.33 16.70 5.13
CA TYR A 647 -11.26 15.58 5.05
C TYR A 647 -12.63 15.94 5.64
N GLY A 648 -13.70 15.75 4.88
CA GLY A 648 -15.05 15.85 5.45
C GLY A 648 -15.35 14.77 6.49
N ASP A 649 -16.55 14.81 7.04
CA ASP A 649 -17.10 13.76 7.89
C ASP A 649 -16.99 12.39 7.20
N ARG A 650 -16.44 11.39 7.90
CA ARG A 650 -16.28 10.04 7.37
C ARG A 650 -16.59 8.97 8.40
N TRP A 651 -17.29 7.93 7.97
CA TRP A 651 -17.43 6.72 8.78
C TRP A 651 -16.13 5.93 8.74
N VAL A 652 -15.62 5.59 9.91
CA VAL A 652 -14.46 4.72 10.09
C VAL A 652 -14.87 3.52 10.95
N SER A 653 -14.36 2.34 10.66
CA SER A 653 -14.52 1.19 11.54
C SER A 653 -13.93 1.48 12.91
N SER A 654 -14.57 1.05 13.98
CA SER A 654 -13.94 1.02 15.30
C SER A 654 -12.93 -0.12 15.36
N ASN A 655 -11.93 -0.01 16.25
CA ASN A 655 -10.75 -0.88 16.30
C ASN A 655 -9.93 -0.86 15.01
N ASN A 656 -9.59 0.35 14.59
CA ASN A 656 -8.64 0.59 13.53
C ASN A 656 -7.52 1.51 14.04
N ASP A 657 -6.62 1.89 13.15
CA ASP A 657 -5.51 2.79 13.50
C ASP A 657 -5.97 4.17 14.04
N TYR A 658 -7.23 4.57 13.87
CA TYR A 658 -7.77 5.82 14.43
C TYR A 658 -8.41 5.66 15.81
N ASP A 659 -8.76 4.44 16.19
CA ASP A 659 -9.59 4.17 17.37
C ASP A 659 -9.49 2.73 17.80
N PHE A 660 -8.83 2.48 18.92
CA PHE A 660 -8.99 1.22 19.62
C PHE A 660 -10.03 1.39 20.71
N THR A 661 -10.86 0.38 20.89
CA THR A 661 -11.78 0.32 22.01
C THR A 661 -11.07 -0.37 23.15
N LYS A 662 -11.35 0.07 24.37
CA LYS A 662 -10.82 -0.61 25.56
C LYS A 662 -11.32 -2.05 25.66
N LYS A 663 -12.52 -2.39 25.16
CA LYS A 663 -13.17 -3.71 25.24
C LYS A 663 -12.61 -4.72 24.25
N PHE A 664 -12.09 -4.21 23.14
CA PHE A 664 -11.43 -4.99 22.11
C PHE A 664 -10.20 -4.21 21.63
N PRO A 665 -9.11 -4.18 22.42
CA PRO A 665 -7.87 -3.56 21.98
C PRO A 665 -7.26 -4.40 20.84
N ASP A 666 -7.55 -4.02 19.61
CA ASP A 666 -6.85 -4.56 18.43
C ASP A 666 -5.40 -4.00 18.46
N PRO A 667 -4.36 -4.75 18.07
CA PRO A 667 -4.33 -6.01 17.30
C PRO A 667 -4.39 -7.31 18.13
N PHE A 668 -4.07 -7.24 19.42
CA PHE A 668 -3.75 -8.44 20.20
C PHE A 668 -4.97 -9.20 20.73
N SER A 669 -6.11 -8.51 20.86
CA SER A 669 -7.36 -9.16 21.26
C SER A 669 -7.77 -10.24 20.27
N CYS A 670 -7.71 -9.90 18.99
CA CYS A 670 -8.00 -10.81 17.89
C CYS A 670 -6.97 -11.94 17.86
N GLY A 671 -5.67 -11.62 17.96
CA GLY A 671 -4.55 -12.58 18.04
C GLY A 671 -4.75 -13.70 19.05
N THR A 672 -5.26 -13.33 20.23
CA THR A 672 -5.49 -14.24 21.36
C THR A 672 -6.75 -15.08 21.17
N CYS A 673 -7.89 -14.45 20.82
CA CYS A 673 -9.16 -15.15 20.59
C CYS A 673 -9.13 -16.04 19.36
N HIS A 674 -8.18 -15.83 18.46
CA HIS A 674 -8.09 -16.55 17.22
C HIS A 674 -6.65 -16.98 16.99
N GLN A 675 -6.29 -18.10 17.59
CA GLN A 675 -5.06 -18.82 17.29
C GLN A 675 -5.38 -20.01 16.40
N ASP A 676 -4.44 -20.37 15.52
CA ASP A 676 -4.54 -21.60 14.74
C ASP A 676 -4.61 -22.80 15.70
N LYS A 677 -5.31 -23.87 15.28
CA LYS A 677 -5.21 -25.14 16.00
C LYS A 677 -3.76 -25.61 15.84
N GLN A 678 -3.04 -25.71 16.96
CA GLN A 678 -1.68 -26.25 16.99
C GLN A 678 -1.67 -27.73 16.64
#